data_AF-A0A261A690-F1
#
_entry.id   AF-A0A261A690-F1
#
_cell.length_a   1.000
_cell.length_b   1.000
_cell.length_c   1.000
_cell.angle_alpha   90.00
_cell.angle_beta   90.00
_cell.angle_gamma   90.00
#
_symmetry.space_group_name_H-M   'P 1'
#
loop_
_entity.id
_entity.type
_entity.pdbx_description
1 polymer ?
#
loop_
_entity_poly.entity_id
_entity_poly.type
_entity_poly.pdbx_seq_one_letter_code
_entity_poly.pdbx_strand_id
1 'polypeptide(L)'
;MDSSTSTPRLVRVSLRSVPSPGSRVAGAVVPNPMQFKFIPKQFQNKQTQVTPHKLDNFMCLKMTQTDFEYESVETCDTANVDNQTSSEIAVSTAHDYFQRKMEEVHTRIGKTIASLKVEDFSKITTNKILANSGEEIVSHLSTMIKMINEKLGTDSVYTMFHAVNQATASFSGFHRSTVSRYCKGLPISARRRRIQEMGKRERSRKIASRLTLYERSKIVKEVHNYWERKEKVTAERIWKWAKSSIQYRFGLSYFRVLLSGLGFCFKKLGRMSVLQERPNIIAARKQYLSRKETLNKENAFFAAFDETWAHDGMSARSGWQHQNGTMYRRAEMADIGAPVSGPEKPKEKGKRGIVLAVLTEMGTIPESVEFRVSGQNVDEQYEDYHRDMNSTACEEYMHRVIPLLAAAAAPTGRKPVLIMDNAPYHNKTREKPPTSLTLKADLKKWLTAHGVPFPAKTLRPQLYKLSKEYVAKNGGKEAFTVYELDAWAEEVWGVEILRLPPYHCMWNPIEFLWSQTKQNIRNMGNRDDKVPIVESRTIGFLRSFKAKDAKALFDKCRKDEDETRAMMLEKETMLEDTDFSLLYETDEQGRLVNIRIDDSEDEDAYSDDEISAEVFEEHELSDIDDGIDEDIDDEIDNDIDGDDSLE
;
A
#
# COMPACT_ATOMS: atom_id res chain seq x y z
N MET A 1 1.12 -37.94 -60.86
CA MET A 1 0.07 -38.95 -61.03
C MET A 1 0.72 -40.30 -60.78
N ASP A 2 0.13 -41.10 -59.90
CA ASP A 2 0.12 -42.58 -59.80
C ASP A 2 1.45 -43.38 -59.81
N SER A 3 1.62 -44.48 -59.06
CA SER A 3 0.90 -44.97 -57.87
C SER A 3 1.66 -46.11 -57.15
N SER A 4 1.35 -46.31 -55.86
CA SER A 4 1.30 -47.61 -55.11
C SER A 4 2.50 -48.58 -54.97
N THR A 5 2.92 -48.75 -53.70
CA THR A 5 3.15 -50.03 -52.95
C THR A 5 4.28 -51.04 -53.27
N SER A 6 5.02 -51.44 -52.23
CA SER A 6 5.47 -52.84 -51.99
C SER A 6 5.83 -53.10 -50.50
N THR A 7 5.74 -54.37 -50.06
CA THR A 7 6.18 -54.94 -48.74
C THR A 7 7.20 -56.09 -49.03
N PRO A 8 7.53 -57.11 -48.20
CA PRO A 8 7.42 -57.40 -46.74
C PRO A 8 8.82 -57.34 -46.03
N ARG A 9 9.31 -58.06 -44.99
CA ARG A 9 9.09 -59.40 -44.35
C ARG A 9 9.53 -59.45 -42.87
N LEU A 10 9.23 -60.57 -42.20
CA LEU A 10 9.78 -61.06 -40.90
C LEU A 10 10.61 -62.36 -41.17
N VAL A 11 11.21 -63.15 -40.25
CA VAL A 11 11.21 -63.31 -38.76
C VAL A 11 12.53 -64.02 -38.33
N ARG A 12 12.97 -63.95 -37.06
CA ARG A 12 13.24 -65.16 -36.22
C ARG A 12 13.60 -64.90 -34.73
N VAL A 13 13.56 -65.99 -33.95
CA VAL A 13 13.38 -66.10 -32.47
C VAL A 13 14.57 -66.82 -31.80
N SER A 14 14.75 -66.65 -30.49
CA SER A 14 15.30 -67.71 -29.62
C SER A 14 14.68 -67.66 -28.19
N LEU A 15 14.67 -68.79 -27.48
CA LEU A 15 14.01 -68.99 -26.18
C LEU A 15 14.81 -69.95 -25.27
N ARG A 16 14.80 -69.68 -23.95
CA ARG A 16 15.10 -70.54 -22.77
C ARG A 16 14.74 -69.72 -21.51
N SER A 17 14.28 -70.28 -20.39
CA SER A 17 13.93 -71.67 -20.03
C SER A 17 12.99 -71.68 -18.80
N VAL A 18 12.17 -72.72 -18.63
CA VAL A 18 11.20 -72.89 -17.52
C VAL A 18 11.50 -74.18 -16.74
N PRO A 19 11.28 -74.20 -15.42
CA PRO A 19 10.86 -75.42 -14.73
C PRO A 19 9.64 -75.24 -13.80
N SER A 20 8.97 -76.36 -13.52
CA SER A 20 7.83 -76.58 -12.61
C SER A 20 7.69 -78.11 -12.39
N PRO A 21 6.80 -78.68 -11.55
CA PRO A 21 5.89 -78.06 -10.55
C PRO A 21 5.80 -78.78 -9.17
N GLY A 22 5.22 -78.11 -8.17
CA GLY A 22 4.17 -78.67 -7.27
C GLY A 22 4.48 -79.65 -6.11
N SER A 23 3.89 -79.37 -4.93
CA SER A 23 3.33 -80.37 -3.98
C SER A 23 2.39 -79.68 -2.95
N ARG A 24 1.64 -80.44 -2.13
CA ARG A 24 0.60 -79.94 -1.18
C ARG A 24 0.87 -80.39 0.26
N VAL A 25 0.52 -79.55 1.25
CA VAL A 25 0.15 -79.96 2.64
C VAL A 25 -0.96 -79.04 3.17
N ALA A 26 -1.80 -79.53 4.09
CA ALA A 26 -2.84 -78.79 4.84
C ALA A 26 -2.27 -78.22 6.17
N GLY A 27 -2.97 -77.45 7.03
CA GLY A 27 -4.33 -76.91 7.06
C GLY A 27 -4.86 -76.80 8.51
N ALA A 28 -5.81 -75.89 8.77
CA ALA A 28 -6.31 -75.48 10.11
C ALA A 28 -5.28 -74.67 10.96
N VAL A 29 -5.65 -73.86 11.95
CA VAL A 29 -6.93 -73.69 12.69
C VAL A 29 -7.42 -72.23 12.67
N VAL A 30 -8.75 -72.05 12.75
CA VAL A 30 -9.44 -70.74 12.87
C VAL A 30 -10.11 -70.60 14.24
N PRO A 31 -10.00 -69.44 14.90
CA PRO A 31 -11.05 -68.90 15.76
C PRO A 31 -11.68 -67.65 15.13
N ASN A 32 -13.01 -67.60 15.08
CA ASN A 32 -13.81 -66.45 14.64
C ASN A 32 -14.58 -65.84 15.84
N PRO A 33 -15.36 -64.77 15.72
CA PRO A 33 -14.98 -63.47 16.29
C PRO A 33 -15.75 -63.10 17.56
N MET A 34 -15.13 -62.29 18.43
CA MET A 34 -15.86 -61.57 19.49
C MET A 34 -16.17 -60.13 19.05
N GLN A 35 -17.45 -59.77 19.13
CA GLN A 35 -17.95 -58.42 18.90
C GLN A 35 -17.56 -57.50 20.07
N PHE A 36 -17.04 -56.30 19.77
CA PHE A 36 -17.07 -55.19 20.72
C PHE A 36 -17.82 -53.98 20.14
N LYS A 37 -18.46 -53.24 21.04
CA LYS A 37 -19.59 -52.36 20.73
C LYS A 37 -19.13 -50.98 20.25
N PHE A 38 -19.78 -50.47 19.21
CA PHE A 38 -19.73 -49.04 18.87
C PHE A 38 -20.27 -48.21 20.04
N ILE A 39 -19.52 -47.20 20.47
CA ILE A 39 -19.99 -46.13 21.37
C ILE A 39 -19.82 -44.81 20.63
N PRO A 40 -20.88 -44.25 20.01
CA PRO A 40 -20.80 -42.97 19.32
C PRO A 40 -20.74 -41.83 20.35
N LYS A 41 -19.59 -41.17 20.47
CA LYS A 41 -19.48 -39.91 21.24
C LYS A 41 -20.23 -38.80 20.50
N GLN A 42 -21.32 -38.33 21.09
CA GLN A 42 -22.08 -37.18 20.60
C GLN A 42 -21.25 -35.89 20.72
N PHE A 43 -21.10 -35.15 19.63
CA PHE A 43 -20.77 -33.72 19.70
C PHE A 43 -22.05 -32.90 19.66
N GLN A 44 -22.25 -32.04 20.66
CA GLN A 44 -23.46 -31.23 20.79
C GLN A 44 -23.37 -29.95 19.96
N ASN A 45 -24.24 -29.80 18.96
CA ASN A 45 -24.48 -28.52 18.31
C ASN A 45 -25.19 -27.54 19.26
N LYS A 46 -24.48 -26.51 19.74
CA LYS A 46 -25.13 -25.37 20.39
C LYS A 46 -25.67 -24.40 19.35
N GLN A 47 -26.88 -24.68 18.87
CA GLN A 47 -27.74 -23.63 18.32
C GLN A 47 -28.17 -22.67 19.44
N THR A 48 -28.14 -21.38 19.16
CA THR A 48 -28.95 -20.39 19.89
C THR A 48 -29.76 -19.60 18.87
N GLN A 49 -31.03 -19.97 18.73
CA GLN A 49 -32.00 -19.22 17.93
C GLN A 49 -32.39 -17.96 18.70
N VAL A 50 -32.54 -16.83 18.00
CA VAL A 50 -33.30 -15.68 18.47
C VAL A 50 -34.17 -15.23 17.30
N THR A 51 -35.49 -15.38 17.44
CA THR A 51 -36.47 -14.90 16.46
C THR A 51 -36.69 -13.39 16.62
N PRO A 52 -37.03 -12.67 15.53
CA PRO A 52 -37.22 -11.23 15.58
C PRO A 52 -38.60 -10.86 16.12
N HIS A 53 -38.69 -9.74 16.88
CA HIS A 53 -39.70 -8.70 16.67
C HIS A 53 -39.47 -7.47 17.58
N LYS A 54 -39.71 -6.29 17.00
CA LYS A 54 -40.01 -4.99 17.64
C LYS A 54 -39.01 -4.42 18.67
N LEU A 55 -38.35 -3.33 18.26
CA LEU A 55 -38.65 -2.01 18.82
C LEU A 55 -38.52 -0.96 17.70
N ASP A 56 -39.34 0.08 17.75
CA ASP A 56 -39.64 0.97 16.61
C ASP A 56 -38.77 2.25 16.58
N ASN A 57 -39.05 3.13 15.61
CA ASN A 57 -38.51 4.50 15.46
C ASN A 57 -37.07 4.66 14.91
N PHE A 58 -36.81 4.03 13.75
CA PHE A 58 -35.70 4.43 12.87
C PHE A 58 -36.23 5.41 11.79
N MET A 59 -36.14 6.73 12.00
CA MET A 59 -36.17 7.76 10.92
C MET A 59 -35.96 9.21 11.44
N CYS A 60 -35.54 10.10 10.51
CA CYS A 60 -35.67 11.56 10.53
C CYS A 60 -35.01 12.43 11.63
N LEU A 61 -33.75 12.83 11.40
CA LEU A 61 -33.31 14.24 11.41
C LEU A 61 -32.42 14.45 10.18
N LYS A 62 -32.97 14.94 9.06
CA LYS A 62 -33.18 16.35 8.67
C LYS A 62 -31.90 17.09 8.30
N MET A 63 -31.89 17.63 7.09
CA MET A 63 -30.94 18.62 6.60
C MET A 63 -31.11 19.95 7.35
N THR A 64 -30.02 20.72 7.45
CA THR A 64 -30.06 22.18 7.59
C THR A 64 -29.09 22.78 6.59
N GLN A 65 -29.59 23.66 5.72
CA GLN A 65 -28.75 24.65 5.05
C GLN A 65 -28.24 25.64 6.10
N THR A 66 -27.04 26.17 5.86
CA THR A 66 -26.67 27.52 6.29
C THR A 66 -25.95 28.15 5.12
N ASP A 67 -26.66 29.00 4.41
CA ASP A 67 -26.11 29.82 3.34
C ASP A 67 -25.09 30.80 3.94
N PHE A 68 -24.02 31.09 3.20
CA PHE A 68 -23.17 32.25 3.47
C PHE A 68 -22.78 32.88 2.15
N GLU A 69 -23.24 34.10 1.94
CA GLU A 69 -23.07 34.86 0.72
C GLU A 69 -21.63 35.36 0.61
N TYR A 70 -21.07 35.33 -0.60
CA TYR A 70 -19.80 35.97 -0.92
C TYR A 70 -20.11 37.28 -1.64
N GLU A 71 -20.08 38.40 -0.92
CA GLU A 71 -20.19 39.72 -1.57
C GLU A 71 -18.96 39.97 -2.46
N SER A 72 -19.23 40.28 -3.73
CA SER A 72 -18.24 40.77 -4.68
C SER A 72 -18.00 42.26 -4.49
N VAL A 73 -16.73 42.67 -4.38
CA VAL A 73 -16.32 44.07 -4.54
C VAL A 73 -15.37 44.17 -5.73
N GLU A 74 -15.69 45.07 -6.66
CA GLU A 74 -15.01 45.26 -7.93
C GLU A 74 -14.34 46.66 -8.03
N THR A 75 -13.39 46.77 -8.96
CA THR A 75 -12.88 47.99 -9.62
C THR A 75 -12.12 49.12 -8.87
N CYS A 76 -10.82 49.20 -9.22
CA CYS A 76 -10.11 50.37 -9.78
C CYS A 76 -9.83 51.69 -9.02
N ASP A 77 -8.52 52.01 -8.97
CA ASP A 77 -7.85 53.27 -9.35
C ASP A 77 -8.27 54.63 -8.74
N THR A 78 -7.35 55.27 -8.00
CA THR A 78 -6.51 56.38 -8.53
C THR A 78 -5.39 56.82 -7.56
N ALA A 79 -4.47 57.67 -8.06
CA ALA A 79 -3.23 58.14 -7.41
C ALA A 79 -3.47 58.94 -6.09
N ASN A 80 -2.50 59.12 -5.17
CA ASN A 80 -1.28 59.87 -5.44
C ASN A 80 -0.10 59.68 -4.44
N VAL A 81 1.08 60.05 -4.95
CA VAL A 81 2.42 60.27 -4.36
C VAL A 81 2.47 60.63 -2.85
N ASP A 82 3.35 59.96 -2.09
CA ASP A 82 4.52 60.63 -1.46
C ASP A 82 5.70 59.66 -1.15
N ASN A 83 6.83 60.21 -0.69
CA ASN A 83 8.18 59.63 -0.82
C ASN A 83 8.88 59.36 0.55
N GLN A 84 10.00 58.61 0.50
CA GLN A 84 10.84 58.15 1.63
C GLN A 84 10.17 57.02 2.46
N THR A 85 10.89 56.04 3.04
CA THR A 85 12.34 55.89 3.26
C THR A 85 12.76 54.44 3.00
N SER A 86 14.02 54.19 2.59
CA SER A 86 14.57 52.82 2.56
C SER A 86 14.71 52.25 3.98
N SER A 87 13.79 51.37 4.38
CA SER A 87 14.02 50.39 5.44
C SER A 87 14.47 49.07 4.83
N GLU A 88 15.45 48.43 5.46
CA GLU A 88 15.98 47.15 5.00
C GLU A 88 14.91 46.07 5.15
N ILE A 89 14.55 45.41 4.04
CA ILE A 89 13.68 44.23 4.08
C ILE A 89 14.52 43.07 4.62
N ALA A 90 14.60 42.97 5.95
CA ALA A 90 15.14 41.81 6.63
C ALA A 90 14.38 40.57 6.13
N VAL A 91 15.12 39.64 5.51
CA VAL A 91 14.56 38.38 5.00
C VAL A 91 14.25 37.50 6.20
N SER A 92 13.08 37.71 6.80
CA SER A 92 12.58 36.91 7.91
C SER A 92 12.56 35.45 7.46
N THR A 93 13.36 34.62 8.12
CA THR A 93 13.38 33.18 7.86
C THR A 93 12.03 32.57 8.22
N ALA A 94 11.77 31.34 7.78
CA ALA A 94 10.58 30.61 8.20
C ALA A 94 10.50 30.51 9.74
N HIS A 95 11.65 30.40 10.43
CA HIS A 95 11.72 30.42 11.88
C HIS A 95 11.16 31.73 12.46
N ASP A 96 11.62 32.90 11.99
CA ASP A 96 11.17 34.21 12.48
C ASP A 96 9.67 34.43 12.25
N TYR A 97 9.16 33.95 11.11
CA TYR A 97 7.72 33.98 10.80
C TYR A 97 6.91 33.11 11.78
N PHE A 98 7.37 31.89 12.08
CA PHE A 98 6.71 31.01 13.04
C PHE A 98 6.83 31.50 14.49
N GLN A 99 7.97 32.05 14.89
CA GLN A 99 8.14 32.68 16.22
C GLN A 99 7.14 33.81 16.41
N ARG A 100 7.07 34.77 15.47
CA ARG A 100 6.10 35.86 15.54
C ARG A 100 4.65 35.36 15.58
N LYS A 101 4.33 34.27 14.86
CA LYS A 101 3.00 33.63 14.91
C LYS A 101 2.72 32.93 16.25
N MET A 102 3.73 32.41 16.95
CA MET A 102 3.60 31.90 18.32
C MET A 102 3.52 33.03 19.35
N GLU A 103 4.24 34.14 19.19
CA GLU A 103 4.10 35.34 20.01
C GLU A 103 2.69 35.96 19.89
N GLU A 104 2.10 35.98 18.68
CA GLU A 104 0.70 36.35 18.47
C GLU A 104 -0.27 35.45 19.27
N VAL A 105 -0.05 34.12 19.26
CA VAL A 105 -0.83 33.14 20.02
C VAL A 105 -0.67 33.33 21.54
N HIS A 106 0.57 33.43 22.03
CA HIS A 106 0.86 33.70 23.44
C HIS A 106 0.26 35.03 23.91
N THR A 107 0.26 36.06 23.05
CA THR A 107 -0.36 37.37 23.34
C THR A 107 -1.89 37.25 23.43
N ARG A 108 -2.54 36.43 22.61
CA ARG A 108 -3.99 36.16 22.75
C ARG A 108 -4.31 35.39 24.03
N ILE A 109 -3.58 34.30 24.29
CA ILE A 109 -3.74 33.53 25.54
C ILE A 109 -3.53 34.42 26.78
N GLY A 110 -2.47 35.23 26.79
CA GLY A 110 -2.19 36.18 27.88
C GLY A 110 -3.31 37.19 28.11
N LYS A 111 -3.88 37.76 27.04
CA LYS A 111 -5.05 38.65 27.11
C LYS A 111 -6.28 37.92 27.65
N THR A 112 -6.55 36.70 27.21
CA THR A 112 -7.69 35.90 27.70
C THR A 112 -7.54 35.56 29.18
N ILE A 113 -6.35 35.13 29.63
CA ILE A 113 -6.09 34.85 31.05
C ILE A 113 -6.18 36.14 31.90
N ALA A 114 -5.65 37.27 31.42
CA ALA A 114 -5.77 38.57 32.09
C ALA A 114 -7.21 39.12 32.13
N SER A 115 -8.12 38.60 31.30
CA SER A 115 -9.55 38.97 31.32
C SER A 115 -10.37 38.23 32.38
N LEU A 116 -9.81 37.19 33.02
CA LEU A 116 -10.49 36.39 34.03
C LEU A 116 -10.67 37.18 35.33
N LYS A 117 -11.91 37.28 35.80
CA LYS A 117 -12.26 37.93 37.06
C LYS A 117 -12.56 36.90 38.14
N VAL A 118 -12.39 37.29 39.42
CA VAL A 118 -12.85 36.48 40.57
C VAL A 118 -14.36 36.21 40.48
N GLU A 119 -15.13 37.11 39.87
CA GLU A 119 -16.56 36.97 39.56
C GLU A 119 -16.91 35.79 38.62
N ASP A 120 -15.99 35.40 37.71
CA ASP A 120 -16.20 34.24 36.81
C ASP A 120 -16.20 32.91 37.60
N PHE A 121 -15.55 32.91 38.76
CA PHE A 121 -15.37 31.74 39.61
C PHE A 121 -16.44 31.73 40.70
N SER A 122 -17.63 31.25 40.33
CA SER A 122 -18.73 31.00 41.27
C SER A 122 -18.26 30.16 42.48
N LYS A 123 -18.88 30.35 43.64
CA LYS A 123 -18.52 29.61 44.87
C LYS A 123 -19.39 28.36 45.02
N ILE A 124 -18.83 27.27 45.55
CA ILE A 124 -19.58 26.06 45.89
C ILE A 124 -20.64 26.38 46.95
N THR A 125 -21.92 26.31 46.58
CA THR A 125 -23.05 26.38 47.51
C THR A 125 -23.38 24.98 48.01
N THR A 126 -22.78 24.56 49.14
CA THR A 126 -23.03 23.25 49.75
C THR A 126 -23.29 23.35 51.24
N ASN A 127 -24.21 22.52 51.73
CA ASN A 127 -24.53 22.37 53.16
C ASN A 127 -23.80 21.16 53.79
N LYS A 128 -22.88 20.52 53.05
CA LYS A 128 -22.09 19.38 53.55
C LYS A 128 -20.92 19.84 54.42
N ILE A 129 -20.59 19.03 55.43
CA ILE A 129 -19.34 19.16 56.19
C ILE A 129 -18.17 18.90 55.24
N LEU A 130 -17.17 19.80 55.23
CA LEU A 130 -16.06 19.84 54.27
C LEU A 130 -15.37 18.49 54.00
N ALA A 131 -15.20 17.65 55.04
CA ALA A 131 -14.61 16.32 54.94
C ALA A 131 -15.33 15.39 53.93
N ASN A 132 -16.63 15.62 53.69
CA ASN A 132 -17.48 14.83 52.81
C ASN A 132 -17.78 15.54 51.46
N SER A 133 -17.13 16.68 51.18
CA SER A 133 -17.40 17.52 50.00
C SER A 133 -16.44 17.28 48.82
N GLY A 134 -15.54 16.28 48.90
CA GLY A 134 -14.50 16.04 47.89
C GLY A 134 -15.02 15.86 46.45
N GLU A 135 -16.14 15.16 46.26
CA GLU A 135 -16.79 15.01 44.94
C GLU A 135 -17.24 16.37 44.36
N GLU A 136 -17.80 17.25 45.20
CA GLU A 136 -18.28 18.57 44.81
C GLU A 136 -17.10 19.49 44.46
N ILE A 137 -16.01 19.44 45.23
CA ILE A 137 -14.78 20.20 44.97
C ILE A 137 -14.17 19.82 43.62
N VAL A 138 -14.05 18.52 43.31
CA VAL A 138 -13.45 18.04 42.04
C VAL A 138 -14.37 18.34 40.85
N SER A 139 -15.68 18.16 40.99
CA SER A 139 -16.66 18.52 39.96
C SER A 139 -16.66 20.03 39.66
N HIS A 140 -16.56 20.85 40.71
CA HIS A 140 -16.48 22.30 40.60
C HIS A 140 -15.17 22.76 39.95
N LEU A 141 -14.03 22.21 40.36
CA LEU A 141 -12.73 22.44 39.71
C LEU A 141 -12.78 22.08 38.21
N SER A 142 -13.40 20.95 37.86
CA SER A 142 -13.60 20.56 36.46
C SER A 142 -14.47 21.55 35.68
N THR A 143 -15.43 22.21 36.35
CA THR A 143 -16.29 23.23 35.75
C THR A 143 -15.51 24.52 35.50
N MET A 144 -14.66 24.95 36.44
CA MET A 144 -13.74 26.08 36.27
C MET A 144 -12.79 25.88 35.09
N ILE A 145 -12.16 24.69 35.02
CA ILE A 145 -11.22 24.32 33.96
C ILE A 145 -11.91 24.24 32.59
N LYS A 146 -13.17 23.78 32.55
CA LYS A 146 -13.99 23.81 31.33
C LYS A 146 -14.31 25.25 30.88
N MET A 147 -14.68 26.14 31.81
CA MET A 147 -14.91 27.57 31.50
C MET A 147 -13.65 28.25 30.95
N ILE A 148 -12.47 27.95 31.51
CA ILE A 148 -11.19 28.46 30.99
C ILE A 148 -10.91 27.96 29.57
N ASN A 149 -11.16 26.67 29.29
CA ASN A 149 -11.06 26.11 27.94
C ASN A 149 -12.02 26.82 26.96
N GLU A 150 -13.29 26.99 27.35
CA GLU A 150 -14.31 27.67 26.54
C GLU A 150 -13.96 29.14 26.26
N LYS A 151 -13.39 29.86 27.23
CA LYS A 151 -12.87 31.24 27.02
C LYS A 151 -11.60 31.29 26.14
N LEU A 152 -10.77 30.25 26.15
CA LEU A 152 -9.57 30.14 25.29
C LEU A 152 -9.90 29.69 23.86
N GLY A 153 -11.04 29.04 23.62
CA GLY A 153 -11.52 28.67 22.29
C GLY A 153 -10.51 27.84 21.50
N THR A 154 -10.18 28.26 20.28
CA THR A 154 -9.19 27.58 19.42
C THR A 154 -7.76 27.64 19.98
N ASP A 155 -7.41 28.69 20.71
CA ASP A 155 -6.07 28.84 21.31
C ASP A 155 -5.87 27.92 22.53
N SER A 156 -6.95 27.30 23.05
CA SER A 156 -6.87 26.35 24.16
C SER A 156 -5.93 25.18 23.88
N VAL A 157 -5.79 24.76 22.62
CA VAL A 157 -4.93 23.66 22.14
C VAL A 157 -3.47 23.84 22.53
N TYR A 158 -2.98 25.07 22.57
CA TYR A 158 -1.60 25.42 22.95
C TYR A 158 -1.40 25.50 24.48
N THR A 159 -2.39 25.08 25.28
CA THR A 159 -2.37 25.16 26.75
C THR A 159 -2.70 23.82 27.39
N MET A 160 -2.42 23.67 28.69
CA MET A 160 -2.85 22.51 29.46
C MET A 160 -4.39 22.34 29.53
N PHE A 161 -5.16 23.41 29.29
CA PHE A 161 -6.61 23.42 29.45
C PHE A 161 -7.38 22.69 28.34
N HIS A 162 -6.77 22.42 27.17
CA HIS A 162 -7.43 21.69 26.07
C HIS A 162 -8.02 20.34 26.52
N ALA A 163 -7.28 19.61 27.37
CA ALA A 163 -7.67 18.33 27.92
C ALA A 163 -8.25 18.50 29.33
N VAL A 164 -9.49 19.01 29.44
CA VAL A 164 -10.18 19.30 30.72
C VAL A 164 -10.05 18.15 31.74
N ASN A 165 -10.23 16.89 31.32
CA ASN A 165 -10.06 15.70 32.18
C ASN A 165 -8.64 15.55 32.75
N GLN A 166 -7.61 15.91 31.98
CA GLN A 166 -6.21 15.79 32.35
C GLN A 166 -5.77 16.99 33.22
N ALA A 167 -6.14 18.22 32.84
CA ALA A 167 -5.93 19.40 33.67
C ALA A 167 -6.60 19.23 35.04
N THR A 168 -7.85 18.77 35.09
CA THR A 168 -8.57 18.54 36.36
C THR A 168 -7.89 17.46 37.22
N ALA A 169 -7.32 16.41 36.60
CA ALA A 169 -6.53 15.42 37.32
C ALA A 169 -5.25 16.03 37.91
N SER A 170 -4.51 16.83 37.13
CA SER A 170 -3.30 17.52 37.59
C SER A 170 -3.58 18.54 38.71
N PHE A 171 -4.63 19.36 38.58
CA PHE A 171 -4.98 20.38 39.57
C PHE A 171 -5.63 19.82 40.85
N SER A 172 -6.26 18.64 40.80
CA SER A 172 -6.87 18.00 41.98
C SER A 172 -6.01 16.92 42.65
N GLY A 173 -4.94 16.48 42.00
CA GLY A 173 -4.13 15.34 42.42
C GLY A 173 -4.79 13.97 42.23
N PHE A 174 -6.07 13.90 41.83
CA PHE A 174 -6.76 12.62 41.61
C PHE A 174 -6.46 12.03 40.24
N HIS A 175 -6.19 10.72 40.19
CA HIS A 175 -6.01 10.01 38.91
C HIS A 175 -7.22 10.21 37.98
N ARG A 176 -6.95 10.43 36.69
CA ARG A 176 -7.94 10.73 35.63
C ARG A 176 -9.18 9.83 35.59
N SER A 177 -9.09 8.57 36.00
CA SER A 177 -10.25 7.65 36.05
C SER A 177 -11.25 8.00 37.15
N THR A 178 -10.78 8.62 38.23
CA THR A 178 -11.60 9.14 39.33
C THR A 178 -12.30 10.42 38.87
N VAL A 179 -11.56 11.37 38.31
CA VAL A 179 -12.12 12.58 37.69
C VAL A 179 -13.21 12.22 36.67
N SER A 180 -12.91 11.35 35.70
CA SER A 180 -13.86 10.90 34.67
C SER A 180 -15.03 10.03 35.18
N ARG A 181 -15.01 9.58 36.45
CA ARG A 181 -16.13 8.85 37.08
C ARG A 181 -17.11 9.78 37.78
N TYR A 182 -16.61 10.84 38.42
CA TYR A 182 -17.41 11.73 39.27
C TYR A 182 -17.78 13.05 38.57
N CYS A 183 -16.96 13.54 37.65
CA CYS A 183 -17.26 14.75 36.86
C CYS A 183 -18.13 14.41 35.65
N LYS A 184 -19.43 14.63 35.76
CA LYS A 184 -20.42 14.36 34.71
C LYS A 184 -20.37 15.42 33.61
N GLY A 185 -20.69 15.04 32.37
CA GLY A 185 -20.78 15.98 31.24
C GLY A 185 -19.47 16.29 30.51
N LEU A 186 -18.43 15.49 30.73
CA LEU A 186 -17.14 15.57 30.01
C LEU A 186 -17.06 14.47 28.94
N PRO A 187 -16.35 14.69 27.82
CA PRO A 187 -16.14 13.66 26.82
C PRO A 187 -15.33 12.51 27.41
N ILE A 188 -15.96 11.33 27.53
CA ILE A 188 -15.29 10.09 27.88
C ILE A 188 -14.29 9.80 26.75
N SER A 189 -12.99 9.88 27.04
CA SER A 189 -11.96 9.58 26.05
C SER A 189 -12.17 8.15 25.56
N ALA A 190 -12.42 7.96 24.26
CA ALA A 190 -12.72 6.65 23.69
C ALA A 190 -11.71 5.60 24.15
N ARG A 191 -12.19 4.45 24.63
CA ARG A 191 -11.36 3.36 25.18
C ARG A 191 -10.21 3.08 24.22
N ARG A 192 -8.98 3.40 24.65
CA ARG A 192 -7.76 3.10 23.89
C ARG A 192 -7.74 1.60 23.59
N ARG A 193 -7.88 1.24 22.31
CA ARG A 193 -7.93 -0.16 21.86
C ARG A 193 -6.70 -0.92 22.37
N ARG A 194 -6.93 -2.12 22.92
CA ARG A 194 -5.86 -3.05 23.32
C ARG A 194 -5.06 -3.45 22.08
N ILE A 195 -3.81 -3.83 22.25
CA ILE A 195 -2.94 -4.27 21.13
C ILE A 195 -3.48 -5.54 20.43
N GLN A 196 -4.34 -6.31 21.12
CA GLN A 196 -5.10 -7.45 20.58
C GLN A 196 -6.33 -7.03 19.75
N GLU A 197 -6.86 -5.83 19.96
CA GLU A 197 -8.04 -5.26 19.28
C GLU A 197 -7.64 -4.46 18.02
N MET A 198 -6.37 -4.55 17.60
CA MET A 198 -5.76 -3.73 16.54
C MET A 198 -5.37 -4.58 15.34
N GLY A 199 -5.57 -4.06 14.12
CA GLY A 199 -5.22 -4.76 12.88
C GLY A 199 -3.71 -4.97 12.72
N LYS A 200 -3.26 -5.94 11.92
CA LYS A 200 -1.81 -6.27 11.75
C LYS A 200 -0.97 -5.03 11.38
N ARG A 201 -1.41 -4.23 10.39
CA ARG A 201 -0.74 -2.97 9.99
C ARG A 201 -0.72 -1.93 11.14
N GLU A 202 -1.87 -1.70 11.79
CA GLU A 202 -2.03 -0.76 12.92
C GLU A 202 -1.13 -1.12 14.10
N ARG A 203 -1.07 -2.42 14.44
CA ARG A 203 -0.22 -2.99 15.48
C ARG A 203 1.27 -2.79 15.17
N SER A 204 1.70 -3.03 13.93
CA SER A 204 3.08 -2.78 13.50
C SER A 204 3.45 -1.29 13.58
N ARG A 205 2.62 -0.38 13.02
CA ARG A 205 2.85 1.08 13.09
C ARG A 205 2.95 1.57 14.54
N LYS A 206 2.06 1.11 15.43
CA LYS A 206 2.08 1.44 16.87
C LYS A 206 3.26 0.82 17.65
N ILE A 207 3.97 -0.14 17.08
CA ILE A 207 5.21 -0.69 17.64
C ILE A 207 6.41 0.10 17.14
N ALA A 208 6.44 0.51 15.86
CA ALA A 208 7.41 1.49 15.36
C ALA A 208 7.31 2.84 16.08
N SER A 209 6.09 3.32 16.37
CA SER A 209 5.85 4.59 17.07
C SER A 209 6.30 4.61 18.54
N ARG A 210 6.98 3.57 19.04
CA ARG A 210 7.55 3.51 20.40
C ARG A 210 9.03 3.89 20.45
N LEU A 211 9.73 3.84 19.32
CA LEU A 211 11.11 4.32 19.21
C LEU A 211 11.10 5.79 18.76
N THR A 212 12.13 6.53 19.13
CA THR A 212 12.42 7.87 18.60
C THR A 212 12.58 7.85 17.07
N LEU A 213 12.38 8.99 16.40
CA LEU A 213 12.60 9.09 14.96
C LEU A 213 14.06 8.77 14.59
N TYR A 214 15.01 9.17 15.44
CA TYR A 214 16.43 8.88 15.31
C TYR A 214 16.75 7.38 15.32
N GLU A 215 16.22 6.61 16.28
CA GLU A 215 16.37 5.14 16.31
C GLU A 215 15.76 4.47 15.08
N ARG A 216 14.58 4.91 14.63
CA ARG A 216 13.91 4.39 13.42
C ARG A 216 14.78 4.64 12.18
N SER A 217 15.31 5.86 12.05
CA SER A 217 16.22 6.27 10.97
C SER A 217 17.51 5.45 10.99
N LYS A 218 18.10 5.24 12.17
CA LYS A 218 19.25 4.34 12.39
C LYS A 218 18.97 2.91 11.90
N ILE A 219 17.84 2.30 12.28
CA ILE A 219 17.47 0.95 11.81
C ILE A 219 17.31 0.92 10.28
N VAL A 220 16.64 1.90 9.69
CA VAL A 220 16.48 2.00 8.23
C VAL A 220 17.84 2.14 7.53
N LYS A 221 18.73 2.99 8.06
CA LYS A 221 20.08 3.17 7.53
C LYS A 221 20.88 1.88 7.57
N GLU A 222 20.84 1.09 8.65
CA GLU A 222 21.59 -0.18 8.68
C GLU A 222 21.06 -1.21 7.67
N VAL A 223 19.74 -1.25 7.42
CA VAL A 223 19.19 -2.08 6.33
C VAL A 223 19.77 -1.65 4.98
N HIS A 224 19.90 -0.34 4.74
CA HIS A 224 20.51 0.19 3.52
C HIS A 224 22.03 -0.11 3.47
N ASN A 225 22.76 0.04 4.58
CA ASN A 225 24.19 -0.31 4.68
C ASN A 225 24.42 -1.80 4.32
N TYR A 226 23.53 -2.71 4.72
CA TYR A 226 23.61 -4.12 4.29
C TYR A 226 23.33 -4.31 2.79
N TRP A 227 22.38 -3.57 2.20
CA TRP A 227 22.14 -3.61 0.76
C TRP A 227 23.33 -3.06 -0.05
N GLU A 228 23.97 -2.00 0.43
CA GLU A 228 25.18 -1.42 -0.15
C GLU A 228 26.37 -2.40 -0.11
N ARG A 229 26.57 -3.08 1.03
CA ARG A 229 27.52 -4.20 1.18
C ARG A 229 27.12 -5.48 0.40
N LYS A 230 25.99 -5.47 -0.31
CA LYS A 230 25.41 -6.63 -1.05
C LYS A 230 25.13 -7.85 -0.17
N GLU A 231 24.93 -7.65 1.13
CA GLU A 231 24.79 -8.72 2.13
C GLU A 231 23.34 -9.21 2.31
N LYS A 232 23.18 -10.47 2.76
CA LYS A 232 21.88 -10.99 3.19
C LYS A 232 21.42 -10.29 4.46
N VAL A 233 20.43 -9.41 4.31
CA VAL A 233 19.64 -8.85 5.40
C VAL A 233 18.78 -9.94 6.03
N THR A 234 18.86 -10.10 7.36
CA THR A 234 17.89 -10.88 8.13
C THR A 234 17.42 -10.06 9.32
N ALA A 235 16.19 -10.31 9.79
CA ALA A 235 15.64 -9.64 10.97
C ALA A 235 16.49 -9.88 12.22
N GLU A 236 17.20 -11.02 12.30
CA GLU A 236 18.09 -11.36 13.41
C GLU A 236 19.40 -10.57 13.37
N ARG A 237 20.02 -10.38 12.20
CA ARG A 237 21.25 -9.58 12.06
C ARG A 237 21.01 -8.12 12.45
N ILE A 238 19.95 -7.50 11.92
CA ILE A 238 19.58 -6.13 12.29
C ILE A 238 19.15 -6.06 13.77
N TRP A 239 18.51 -7.09 14.33
CA TRP A 239 18.15 -7.11 15.76
C TRP A 239 19.37 -7.20 16.68
N LYS A 240 20.37 -8.02 16.33
CA LYS A 240 21.67 -8.10 17.04
C LYS A 240 22.40 -6.76 16.97
N TRP A 241 22.49 -6.15 15.79
CA TRP A 241 23.01 -4.80 15.60
C TRP A 241 22.21 -3.74 16.39
N ALA A 242 20.88 -3.82 16.43
CA ALA A 242 20.07 -2.86 17.16
C ALA A 242 20.26 -3.00 18.68
N LYS A 243 20.52 -4.22 19.16
CA LYS A 243 20.90 -4.48 20.55
C LYS A 243 22.24 -3.82 20.92
N SER A 244 23.25 -3.87 20.07
CA SER A 244 24.54 -3.20 20.34
C SER A 244 24.49 -1.69 20.12
N SER A 245 23.90 -1.23 19.02
CA SER A 245 24.12 0.12 18.47
C SER A 245 23.00 1.13 18.78
N ILE A 246 21.85 0.66 19.27
CA ILE A 246 20.78 1.48 19.86
C ILE A 246 20.19 0.87 21.15
N GLN A 247 20.93 -0.01 21.83
CA GLN A 247 20.54 -0.65 23.10
C GLN A 247 19.13 -1.30 23.09
N TYR A 248 18.71 -1.87 21.96
CA TYR A 248 17.32 -2.30 21.74
C TYR A 248 16.83 -3.38 22.72
N ARG A 249 15.91 -2.99 23.61
CA ARG A 249 15.56 -3.79 24.82
C ARG A 249 14.62 -4.99 24.57
N PHE A 250 14.03 -5.16 23.38
CA PHE A 250 13.00 -6.19 23.13
C PHE A 250 13.52 -7.39 22.33
N GLY A 251 12.79 -8.52 22.36
CA GLY A 251 13.13 -9.76 21.67
C GLY A 251 12.85 -9.76 20.16
N LEU A 252 13.47 -10.71 19.43
CA LEU A 252 13.42 -10.82 17.97
C LEU A 252 12.00 -10.83 17.38
N SER A 253 11.06 -11.54 18.00
CA SER A 253 9.66 -11.61 17.53
C SER A 253 8.96 -10.24 17.58
N TYR A 254 9.35 -9.37 18.52
CA TYR A 254 8.89 -7.98 18.57
C TYR A 254 9.61 -7.11 17.54
N PHE A 255 10.91 -7.36 17.30
CA PHE A 255 11.69 -6.69 16.25
C PHE A 255 11.17 -7.01 14.84
N ARG A 256 10.73 -8.24 14.56
CA ARG A 256 10.05 -8.62 13.30
C ARG A 256 8.79 -7.78 13.05
N VAL A 257 8.03 -7.47 14.10
CA VAL A 257 6.83 -6.61 14.01
C VAL A 257 7.19 -5.11 13.92
N LEU A 258 8.28 -4.68 14.56
CA LEU A 258 8.88 -3.35 14.39
C LEU A 258 9.30 -3.10 12.94
N LEU A 259 10.05 -4.02 12.32
CA LEU A 259 10.43 -3.91 10.90
C LEU A 259 9.20 -3.76 10.00
N SER A 260 8.13 -4.51 10.26
CA SER A 260 6.82 -4.36 9.60
C SER A 260 6.15 -3.00 9.84
N GLY A 261 6.51 -2.28 10.90
CA GLY A 261 6.04 -0.93 11.20
C GLY A 261 6.88 0.17 10.54
N LEU A 262 8.15 -0.13 10.26
CA LEU A 262 9.08 0.71 9.49
C LEU A 262 8.92 0.54 7.95
N GLY A 263 7.98 -0.28 7.50
CA GLY A 263 7.69 -0.54 6.08
C GLY A 263 8.41 -1.76 5.48
N PHE A 264 9.37 -2.35 6.18
CA PHE A 264 10.05 -3.57 5.73
C PHE A 264 9.15 -4.80 5.79
N CYS A 265 9.28 -5.69 4.82
CA CYS A 265 8.57 -6.97 4.80
C CYS A 265 9.46 -8.08 4.24
N PHE A 266 9.30 -9.30 4.76
CA PHE A 266 9.99 -10.46 4.22
C PHE A 266 9.34 -10.88 2.90
N LYS A 267 10.13 -10.90 1.83
CA LYS A 267 9.77 -11.19 0.45
C LYS A 267 10.99 -11.79 -0.27
N LYS A 268 10.76 -12.37 -1.45
CA LYS A 268 11.80 -12.71 -2.43
C LYS A 268 12.73 -11.51 -2.66
N LEU A 269 14.03 -11.73 -2.83
CA LEU A 269 14.99 -10.68 -3.18
C LEU A 269 14.77 -10.24 -4.63
N GLY A 270 14.75 -8.93 -4.88
CA GLY A 270 14.62 -8.36 -6.23
C GLY A 270 15.12 -6.92 -6.26
N ARG A 271 15.63 -6.46 -7.41
CA ARG A 271 16.34 -5.16 -7.57
C ARG A 271 15.42 -3.91 -7.44
N MET A 272 14.13 -4.09 -7.10
CA MET A 272 13.07 -3.08 -7.22
C MET A 272 12.84 -2.16 -6.00
N SER A 273 13.52 -2.37 -4.87
CA SER A 273 13.15 -1.75 -3.58
C SER A 273 13.22 -0.21 -3.51
N VAL A 274 14.02 0.46 -4.35
CA VAL A 274 14.31 1.90 -4.21
C VAL A 274 13.74 2.76 -5.36
N LEU A 275 13.29 2.18 -6.49
CA LEU A 275 12.89 3.00 -7.64
C LEU A 275 11.66 3.89 -7.37
N GLN A 276 10.74 3.46 -6.50
CA GLN A 276 9.55 4.23 -6.11
C GLN A 276 9.87 5.51 -5.32
N GLU A 277 11.05 5.61 -4.69
CA GLU A 277 11.48 6.82 -3.95
C GLU A 277 12.39 7.74 -4.79
N ARG A 278 12.57 7.49 -6.10
CA ARG A 278 13.24 8.46 -6.98
C ARG A 278 12.44 9.77 -7.03
N PRO A 279 13.05 10.97 -6.92
CA PRO A 279 12.32 12.23 -6.82
C PRO A 279 11.29 12.49 -7.94
N ASN A 280 11.57 12.09 -9.17
CA ASN A 280 10.62 12.22 -10.28
C ASN A 280 9.41 11.28 -10.16
N ILE A 281 9.59 10.09 -9.59
CA ILE A 281 8.48 9.14 -9.34
C ILE A 281 7.67 9.58 -8.12
N ILE A 282 8.31 10.17 -7.09
CA ILE A 282 7.60 10.85 -6.00
C ILE A 282 6.76 12.03 -6.54
N ALA A 283 7.28 12.81 -7.49
CA ALA A 283 6.55 13.91 -8.12
C ALA A 283 5.33 13.41 -8.92
N ALA A 284 5.51 12.41 -9.80
CA ALA A 284 4.41 11.78 -10.53
C ALA A 284 3.36 11.17 -9.59
N ARG A 285 3.80 10.54 -8.49
CA ARG A 285 2.92 10.03 -7.42
C ARG A 285 2.09 11.13 -6.78
N LYS A 286 2.67 12.29 -6.47
CA LYS A 286 1.93 13.46 -5.96
C LYS A 286 0.91 13.99 -6.96
N GLN A 287 1.30 14.13 -8.24
CA GLN A 287 0.40 14.57 -9.31
C GLN A 287 -0.82 13.63 -9.45
N TYR A 288 -0.58 12.31 -9.57
CA TYR A 288 -1.65 11.31 -9.67
C TYR A 288 -2.58 11.34 -8.45
N LEU A 289 -2.04 11.22 -7.23
CA LEU A 289 -2.87 11.17 -6.01
C LEU A 289 -3.71 12.43 -5.81
N SER A 290 -3.22 13.59 -6.27
CA SER A 290 -3.94 14.86 -6.28
C SER A 290 -5.07 14.87 -7.32
N ARG A 291 -4.79 14.60 -8.61
CA ARG A 291 -5.85 14.60 -9.64
C ARG A 291 -6.89 13.51 -9.37
N LYS A 292 -6.47 12.33 -8.92
CA LYS A 292 -7.35 11.22 -8.50
C LYS A 292 -8.26 11.62 -7.33
N GLU A 293 -7.77 12.40 -6.38
CA GLU A 293 -8.60 12.94 -5.28
C GLU A 293 -9.64 13.93 -5.79
N THR A 294 -9.25 14.85 -6.69
CA THR A 294 -10.18 15.79 -7.32
C THR A 294 -11.24 15.05 -8.13
N LEU A 295 -10.87 14.08 -8.96
CA LEU A 295 -11.80 13.21 -9.71
C LEU A 295 -12.71 12.38 -8.78
N ASN A 296 -12.22 11.94 -7.61
CA ASN A 296 -13.05 11.29 -6.60
C ASN A 296 -14.10 12.27 -6.00
N LYS A 297 -13.75 13.56 -5.81
CA LYS A 297 -14.67 14.62 -5.33
C LYS A 297 -15.67 15.07 -6.39
N GLU A 298 -15.25 15.15 -7.65
CA GLU A 298 -16.09 15.34 -8.85
C GLU A 298 -17.03 14.13 -9.10
N ASN A 299 -16.88 13.04 -8.34
CA ASN A 299 -17.60 11.78 -8.50
C ASN A 299 -17.47 11.22 -9.94
N ALA A 300 -16.27 11.26 -10.52
CA ALA A 300 -16.02 10.73 -11.86
C ALA A 300 -16.36 9.23 -11.97
N PHE A 301 -16.76 8.78 -13.17
CA PHE A 301 -17.01 7.38 -13.50
C PHE A 301 -15.69 6.72 -13.93
N PHE A 302 -15.12 5.89 -13.06
CA PHE A 302 -13.81 5.30 -13.32
C PHE A 302 -13.91 3.98 -14.10
N ALA A 303 -13.06 3.88 -15.10
CA ALA A 303 -12.68 2.67 -15.78
C ALA A 303 -11.18 2.40 -15.63
N ALA A 304 -10.77 1.19 -15.95
CA ALA A 304 -9.41 0.68 -15.87
C ALA A 304 -9.09 -0.14 -17.12
N PHE A 305 -7.93 0.10 -17.70
CA PHE A 305 -7.37 -0.62 -18.83
C PHE A 305 -5.93 -1.03 -18.56
N ASP A 306 -5.54 -2.18 -19.10
CA ASP A 306 -4.21 -2.75 -19.10
C ASP A 306 -4.20 -3.92 -20.11
N GLU A 307 -3.06 -4.56 -20.30
CA GLU A 307 -2.91 -5.76 -21.12
C GLU A 307 -2.48 -6.95 -20.25
N THR A 308 -2.87 -8.16 -20.64
CA THR A 308 -2.29 -9.36 -20.00
C THR A 308 -2.20 -10.53 -20.95
N TRP A 309 -1.61 -11.65 -20.51
CA TRP A 309 -1.45 -12.84 -21.33
C TRP A 309 -2.07 -14.08 -20.70
N ALA A 310 -2.64 -14.93 -21.55
CA ALA A 310 -2.95 -16.33 -21.26
C ALA A 310 -2.24 -17.23 -22.29
N HIS A 311 -2.11 -18.53 -22.03
CA HIS A 311 -1.43 -19.45 -22.95
C HIS A 311 -2.07 -20.84 -22.94
N ASP A 312 -1.77 -21.62 -23.98
CA ASP A 312 -2.15 -23.04 -24.06
C ASP A 312 -1.53 -23.85 -22.90
N GLY A 313 -2.29 -24.78 -22.34
CA GLY A 313 -1.87 -25.60 -21.20
C GLY A 313 -1.76 -24.89 -19.83
N MET A 314 -2.36 -23.71 -19.66
CA MET A 314 -2.44 -23.03 -18.36
C MET A 314 -3.42 -23.75 -17.41
N SER A 315 -2.92 -24.65 -16.57
CA SER A 315 -3.69 -25.39 -15.55
C SER A 315 -3.26 -25.07 -14.10
N ALA A 316 -3.95 -25.67 -13.12
CA ALA A 316 -3.67 -25.49 -11.70
C ALA A 316 -2.24 -25.92 -11.33
N ARG A 317 -1.51 -25.04 -10.60
CA ARG A 317 -0.16 -25.32 -10.08
C ARG A 317 -0.16 -26.15 -8.78
N SER A 318 -1.30 -26.24 -8.11
CA SER A 318 -1.47 -26.85 -6.78
C SER A 318 -2.73 -27.71 -6.74
N GLY A 319 -2.66 -28.87 -6.09
CA GLY A 319 -3.80 -29.77 -5.91
C GLY A 319 -3.51 -30.85 -4.88
N TRP A 320 -4.56 -31.51 -4.40
CA TRP A 320 -4.44 -32.59 -3.42
C TRP A 320 -3.58 -33.73 -3.95
N GLN A 321 -2.57 -34.11 -3.16
CA GLN A 321 -1.68 -35.24 -3.41
C GLN A 321 -1.61 -36.10 -2.14
N HIS A 322 -1.15 -37.35 -2.27
CA HIS A 322 -0.91 -38.20 -1.12
C HIS A 322 0.14 -37.57 -0.18
N GLN A 323 -0.21 -37.45 1.10
CA GLN A 323 0.66 -36.99 2.19
C GLN A 323 1.77 -38.02 2.44
N ASN A 324 2.82 -38.01 1.63
CA ASN A 324 3.96 -38.94 1.76
C ASN A 324 5.28 -38.32 1.28
N GLY A 325 6.29 -38.34 2.17
CA GLY A 325 7.57 -37.67 1.99
C GLY A 325 8.61 -38.39 1.11
N THR A 326 8.33 -39.59 0.61
CA THR A 326 9.22 -40.31 -0.32
C THR A 326 8.43 -40.98 -1.44
N MET A 327 9.06 -41.23 -2.60
CA MET A 327 8.39 -41.88 -3.74
C MET A 327 8.03 -43.34 -3.46
N TYR A 328 8.82 -44.06 -2.67
CA TYR A 328 8.59 -45.48 -2.36
C TYR A 328 7.23 -45.70 -1.66
N ARG A 329 6.93 -44.91 -0.61
CA ARG A 329 5.62 -44.94 0.06
C ARG A 329 4.44 -44.48 -0.81
N ARG A 330 4.70 -43.80 -1.95
CA ARG A 330 3.66 -43.48 -2.93
C ARG A 330 3.38 -44.66 -3.85
N ALA A 331 4.40 -45.44 -4.22
CA ALA A 331 4.25 -46.66 -5.01
C ALA A 331 3.52 -47.78 -4.23
N GLU A 332 3.78 -47.91 -2.92
CA GLU A 332 3.11 -48.88 -2.04
C GLU A 332 1.59 -48.65 -1.91
N MET A 333 1.11 -47.43 -2.16
CA MET A 333 -0.31 -47.05 -2.07
C MET A 333 -1.00 -46.94 -3.44
N ALA A 334 -0.29 -47.24 -4.54
CA ALA A 334 -0.88 -47.16 -5.87
C ALA A 334 -1.84 -48.33 -6.10
N ASP A 335 -3.04 -48.06 -6.63
CA ASP A 335 -3.98 -49.10 -7.02
C ASP A 335 -3.42 -49.90 -8.21
N ILE A 336 -3.09 -51.16 -7.97
CA ILE A 336 -2.54 -52.09 -8.98
C ILE A 336 -3.58 -52.38 -10.08
N GLY A 337 -4.88 -52.24 -9.79
CA GLY A 337 -5.95 -52.35 -10.77
C GLY A 337 -6.19 -51.07 -11.59
N ALA A 338 -5.73 -49.91 -11.10
CA ALA A 338 -5.92 -48.61 -11.74
C ALA A 338 -4.70 -47.67 -11.54
N PRO A 339 -3.52 -48.02 -12.08
CA PRO A 339 -2.29 -47.25 -11.86
C PRO A 339 -2.36 -45.89 -12.56
N VAL A 340 -2.64 -44.83 -11.79
CA VAL A 340 -2.65 -43.43 -12.24
C VAL A 340 -1.42 -42.68 -11.73
N SER A 341 -0.71 -42.00 -12.63
CA SER A 341 0.57 -41.31 -12.38
C SER A 341 0.48 -40.04 -11.50
N GLY A 342 -0.67 -39.78 -10.87
CA GLY A 342 -0.98 -38.50 -10.21
C GLY A 342 -1.31 -37.37 -11.20
N PRO A 343 -1.52 -36.14 -10.70
CA PRO A 343 -1.78 -34.97 -11.54
C PRO A 343 -0.51 -34.55 -12.31
N GLU A 344 -0.65 -34.30 -13.62
CA GLU A 344 0.45 -33.75 -14.41
C GLU A 344 0.76 -32.29 -14.04
N LYS A 345 2.03 -31.90 -14.20
CA LYS A 345 2.44 -30.50 -14.04
C LYS A 345 1.82 -29.61 -15.15
N PRO A 346 1.40 -28.37 -14.84
CA PRO A 346 1.01 -27.39 -15.85
C PRO A 346 2.17 -27.07 -16.81
N LYS A 347 1.86 -26.50 -17.98
CA LYS A 347 2.89 -25.88 -18.81
C LYS A 347 3.40 -24.60 -18.14
N GLU A 348 4.71 -24.40 -18.14
CA GLU A 348 5.35 -23.16 -17.66
C GLU A 348 5.24 -22.03 -18.70
N LYS A 349 5.43 -22.37 -19.97
CA LYS A 349 5.23 -21.51 -21.14
C LYS A 349 4.49 -22.29 -22.23
N GLY A 350 3.80 -21.58 -23.12
CA GLY A 350 2.98 -22.13 -24.20
C GLY A 350 2.58 -21.04 -25.17
N LYS A 351 1.83 -21.36 -26.24
CA LYS A 351 1.45 -20.33 -27.23
C LYS A 351 0.54 -19.29 -26.58
N ARG A 352 1.04 -18.05 -26.48
CA ARG A 352 0.33 -16.94 -25.84
C ARG A 352 -0.80 -16.36 -26.70
N GLY A 353 -1.79 -15.81 -26.02
CA GLY A 353 -2.69 -14.79 -26.53
C GLY A 353 -2.73 -13.59 -25.58
N ILE A 354 -2.70 -12.38 -26.15
CA ILE A 354 -2.87 -11.13 -25.42
C ILE A 354 -4.36 -10.94 -25.15
N VAL A 355 -4.69 -10.60 -23.90
CA VAL A 355 -6.02 -10.39 -23.37
C VAL A 355 -6.17 -8.89 -23.10
N LEU A 356 -7.23 -8.32 -23.66
CA LEU A 356 -7.58 -6.90 -23.58
C LEU A 356 -8.99 -6.77 -23.02
N ALA A 357 -9.21 -5.84 -22.10
CA ALA A 357 -10.54 -5.46 -21.63
C ALA A 357 -10.53 -4.07 -20.97
N VAL A 358 -11.70 -3.44 -20.88
CA VAL A 358 -11.95 -2.26 -20.05
C VAL A 358 -12.87 -2.66 -18.90
N LEU A 359 -12.37 -2.52 -17.67
CA LEU A 359 -13.09 -2.77 -16.42
C LEU A 359 -13.65 -1.45 -15.89
N THR A 360 -14.96 -1.39 -15.64
CA THR A 360 -15.61 -0.25 -14.97
C THR A 360 -16.07 -0.63 -13.57
N GLU A 361 -16.46 0.35 -12.74
CA GLU A 361 -17.13 0.09 -11.47
C GLU A 361 -18.44 -0.73 -11.60
N MET A 362 -19.02 -0.80 -12.81
CA MET A 362 -20.22 -1.61 -13.13
C MET A 362 -19.91 -3.01 -13.66
N GLY A 363 -18.63 -3.37 -13.82
CA GLY A 363 -18.18 -4.62 -14.45
C GLY A 363 -17.34 -4.38 -15.70
N THR A 364 -16.91 -5.45 -16.36
CA THR A 364 -16.21 -5.35 -17.65
C THR A 364 -17.17 -4.91 -18.74
N ILE A 365 -16.77 -4.02 -19.65
CA ILE A 365 -17.54 -3.71 -20.86
C ILE A 365 -17.45 -4.93 -21.80
N PRO A 366 -18.53 -5.68 -22.09
CA PRO A 366 -18.42 -6.97 -22.79
C PRO A 366 -17.83 -6.87 -24.20
N GLU A 367 -18.06 -5.75 -24.89
CA GLU A 367 -17.60 -5.43 -26.24
C GLU A 367 -16.13 -4.95 -26.27
N SER A 368 -15.56 -4.57 -25.11
CA SER A 368 -14.13 -4.26 -24.98
C SER A 368 -13.25 -5.51 -24.90
N VAL A 369 -13.84 -6.68 -24.58
CA VAL A 369 -13.12 -7.92 -24.35
C VAL A 369 -12.62 -8.51 -25.68
N GLU A 370 -11.31 -8.58 -25.84
CA GLU A 370 -10.62 -9.06 -27.04
C GLU A 370 -9.46 -9.99 -26.67
N PHE A 371 -9.20 -10.99 -27.52
CA PHE A 371 -8.14 -11.98 -27.34
C PHE A 371 -7.32 -12.09 -28.64
N ARG A 372 -6.09 -11.57 -28.64
CA ARG A 372 -5.19 -11.56 -29.80
C ARG A 372 -4.17 -12.70 -29.68
N VAL A 373 -4.36 -13.77 -30.44
CA VAL A 373 -3.41 -14.89 -30.48
C VAL A 373 -2.07 -14.42 -31.06
N SER A 374 -0.96 -14.68 -30.37
CA SER A 374 0.38 -14.30 -30.85
C SER A 374 0.71 -15.00 -32.18
N GLY A 375 1.34 -14.25 -33.10
CA GLY A 375 1.87 -14.79 -34.35
C GLY A 375 3.23 -15.47 -34.22
N GLN A 376 3.94 -15.24 -33.11
CA GLN A 376 5.35 -15.64 -32.94
C GLN A 376 5.51 -17.12 -32.56
N ASN A 377 6.63 -17.72 -32.95
CA ASN A 377 7.03 -19.05 -32.49
C ASN A 377 7.19 -19.08 -30.97
N VAL A 378 6.85 -20.20 -30.32
CA VAL A 378 6.86 -20.29 -28.84
C VAL A 378 8.26 -20.05 -28.27
N ASP A 379 9.29 -20.50 -28.96
CA ASP A 379 10.70 -20.35 -28.56
C ASP A 379 11.27 -18.93 -28.83
N GLU A 380 10.55 -18.11 -29.61
CA GLU A 380 10.88 -16.70 -29.87
C GLU A 380 10.09 -15.73 -28.97
N GLN A 381 9.14 -16.22 -28.17
CA GLN A 381 8.33 -15.41 -27.25
C GLN A 381 9.13 -15.02 -26.00
N TYR A 382 9.91 -13.94 -26.11
CA TYR A 382 10.55 -13.22 -25.01
C TYR A 382 9.53 -12.85 -23.90
N GLU A 383 10.02 -12.51 -22.70
CA GLU A 383 9.14 -11.98 -21.64
C GLU A 383 8.68 -10.55 -21.92
N ASP A 384 9.48 -9.77 -22.65
CA ASP A 384 9.03 -8.57 -23.37
C ASP A 384 8.04 -8.96 -24.49
N TYR A 385 6.81 -8.44 -24.38
CA TYR A 385 5.69 -8.68 -25.30
C TYR A 385 5.39 -7.48 -26.22
N HIS A 386 6.16 -6.39 -26.14
CA HIS A 386 5.95 -5.13 -26.87
C HIS A 386 6.22 -5.23 -28.39
N ARG A 387 6.52 -6.43 -28.90
CA ARG A 387 6.52 -6.75 -30.33
C ARG A 387 5.12 -7.02 -30.90
N ASP A 388 4.25 -7.67 -30.12
CA ASP A 388 2.89 -8.02 -30.55
C ASP A 388 1.88 -6.92 -30.19
N MET A 389 2.08 -6.22 -29.07
CA MET A 389 1.36 -4.97 -28.78
C MET A 389 2.25 -3.77 -29.11
N ASN A 390 1.87 -3.02 -30.13
CA ASN A 390 2.56 -1.80 -30.57
C ASN A 390 1.61 -0.60 -30.54
N SER A 391 2.15 0.61 -30.76
CA SER A 391 1.39 1.86 -30.64
C SER A 391 0.15 1.92 -31.54
N THR A 392 0.25 1.44 -32.80
CA THR A 392 -0.89 1.36 -33.73
C THR A 392 -1.94 0.36 -33.23
N ALA A 393 -1.52 -0.82 -32.79
CA ALA A 393 -2.42 -1.87 -32.30
C ALA A 393 -3.17 -1.46 -31.01
N CYS A 394 -2.56 -0.59 -30.20
CA CYS A 394 -3.20 0.09 -29.07
C CYS A 394 -4.15 1.21 -29.54
N GLU A 395 -3.73 2.06 -30.48
CA GLU A 395 -4.54 3.16 -31.02
C GLU A 395 -5.85 2.65 -31.66
N GLU A 396 -5.78 1.58 -32.44
CA GLU A 396 -6.94 0.85 -32.99
C GLU A 396 -7.87 0.24 -31.91
N TYR A 397 -7.31 -0.16 -30.77
CA TYR A 397 -8.10 -0.65 -29.63
C TYR A 397 -8.81 0.51 -28.93
N MET A 398 -8.07 1.56 -28.59
CA MET A 398 -8.56 2.75 -27.91
C MET A 398 -9.65 3.47 -28.69
N HIS A 399 -9.49 3.62 -30.01
CA HIS A 399 -10.53 4.23 -30.86
C HIS A 399 -11.87 3.48 -30.84
N ARG A 400 -11.87 2.19 -30.47
CA ARG A 400 -13.08 1.38 -30.29
C ARG A 400 -13.61 1.39 -28.85
N VAL A 401 -12.76 1.41 -27.83
CA VAL A 401 -13.22 1.29 -26.43
C VAL A 401 -13.52 2.61 -25.73
N ILE A 402 -12.91 3.72 -26.13
CA ILE A 402 -13.23 5.05 -25.60
C ILE A 402 -14.70 5.45 -25.88
N PRO A 403 -15.27 5.22 -27.10
CA PRO A 403 -16.70 5.41 -27.34
C PRO A 403 -17.60 4.53 -26.46
N LEU A 404 -17.20 3.27 -26.22
CA LEU A 404 -17.95 2.34 -25.38
C LEU A 404 -17.93 2.76 -23.90
N LEU A 405 -16.81 3.30 -23.42
CA LEU A 405 -16.70 3.88 -22.08
C LEU A 405 -17.57 5.13 -21.92
N ALA A 406 -17.55 6.05 -22.90
CA ALA A 406 -18.43 7.22 -22.89
C ALA A 406 -19.91 6.80 -22.86
N ALA A 407 -20.31 5.82 -23.68
CA ALA A 407 -21.67 5.27 -23.69
C ALA A 407 -22.04 4.57 -22.36
N ALA A 408 -21.10 3.88 -21.70
CA ALA A 408 -21.33 3.25 -20.40
C ALA A 408 -21.45 4.27 -19.26
N ALA A 409 -20.74 5.40 -19.34
CA ALA A 409 -20.78 6.47 -18.34
C ALA A 409 -22.02 7.37 -18.48
N ALA A 410 -22.49 7.63 -19.70
CA ALA A 410 -23.54 8.61 -19.99
C ALA A 410 -24.84 8.45 -19.16
N PRO A 411 -25.38 7.23 -18.89
CA PRO A 411 -26.56 7.05 -18.04
C PRO A 411 -26.37 7.48 -16.58
N THR A 412 -25.13 7.69 -16.13
CA THR A 412 -24.79 8.10 -14.76
C THR A 412 -24.61 9.61 -14.61
N GLY A 413 -24.48 10.36 -15.71
CA GLY A 413 -24.20 11.81 -15.71
C GLY A 413 -22.83 12.21 -15.16
N ARG A 414 -21.92 11.25 -14.92
CA ARG A 414 -20.58 11.46 -14.34
C ARG A 414 -19.51 11.51 -15.43
N LYS A 415 -18.46 12.32 -15.27
CA LYS A 415 -17.36 12.38 -16.24
C LYS A 415 -16.64 11.01 -16.33
N PRO A 416 -16.52 10.40 -17.52
CA PRO A 416 -15.73 9.17 -17.69
C PRO A 416 -14.22 9.43 -17.55
N VAL A 417 -13.54 8.54 -16.84
CA VAL A 417 -12.07 8.53 -16.66
C VAL A 417 -11.55 7.13 -16.96
N LEU A 418 -10.56 7.01 -17.83
CA LEU A 418 -9.82 5.77 -18.05
C LEU A 418 -8.48 5.79 -17.29
N ILE A 419 -8.36 4.93 -16.28
CA ILE A 419 -7.07 4.63 -15.64
C ILE A 419 -6.30 3.66 -16.53
N MET A 420 -5.04 3.96 -16.80
CA MET A 420 -4.13 3.07 -17.53
C MET A 420 -2.68 3.27 -17.07
N ASP A 421 -1.77 2.42 -17.53
CA ASP A 421 -0.34 2.51 -17.25
C ASP A 421 0.34 3.71 -18.00
N ASN A 422 1.67 3.82 -17.97
CA ASN A 422 2.43 4.88 -18.64
C ASN A 422 3.49 4.34 -19.63
N ALA A 423 3.22 3.18 -20.25
CA ALA A 423 4.14 2.55 -21.19
C ALA A 423 4.31 3.36 -22.49
N PRO A 424 5.52 3.38 -23.10
CA PRO A 424 5.82 4.28 -24.22
C PRO A 424 4.92 4.12 -25.46
N TYR A 425 4.33 2.95 -25.70
CA TYR A 425 3.50 2.70 -26.88
C TYR A 425 2.08 3.30 -26.77
N HIS A 426 1.59 3.57 -25.55
CA HIS A 426 0.37 4.36 -25.33
C HIS A 426 0.59 5.86 -25.52
N ASN A 427 1.85 6.31 -25.59
CA ASN A 427 2.26 7.69 -25.36
C ASN A 427 2.65 8.43 -26.65
N LYS A 428 1.86 8.24 -27.71
CA LYS A 428 1.97 8.95 -28.99
C LYS A 428 1.75 10.45 -28.78
N THR A 429 2.79 11.27 -28.93
CA THR A 429 2.72 12.73 -28.68
C THR A 429 2.14 13.49 -29.87
N ARG A 430 1.02 14.20 -29.66
CA ARG A 430 0.48 15.24 -30.56
C ARG A 430 1.37 16.47 -30.56
N GLU A 431 1.70 16.95 -29.35
CA GLU A 431 2.62 18.07 -29.14
C GLU A 431 3.73 17.70 -28.15
N LYS A 432 4.88 18.36 -28.28
CA LYS A 432 6.05 18.15 -27.41
C LYS A 432 6.91 19.42 -27.32
N PRO A 433 7.60 19.65 -26.19
CA PRO A 433 8.53 20.77 -26.06
C PRO A 433 9.72 20.62 -27.04
N PRO A 434 10.35 21.72 -27.48
CA PRO A 434 11.50 21.67 -28.36
C PRO A 434 12.65 20.82 -27.78
N THR A 435 13.28 20.04 -28.66
CA THR A 435 14.45 19.22 -28.33
C THR A 435 15.72 19.83 -28.93
N SER A 436 16.89 19.26 -28.60
CA SER A 436 18.16 19.65 -29.21
C SER A 436 18.16 19.54 -30.74
N LEU A 437 17.29 18.70 -31.32
CA LEU A 437 17.15 18.47 -32.75
C LEU A 437 16.19 19.46 -33.45
N THR A 438 15.24 20.07 -32.74
CA THR A 438 14.24 21.01 -33.29
C THR A 438 14.87 22.17 -34.07
N LEU A 439 14.33 22.48 -35.27
CA LEU A 439 14.96 23.44 -36.18
C LEU A 439 14.84 24.89 -35.69
N LYS A 440 15.67 25.78 -36.25
CA LYS A 440 15.68 27.21 -35.87
C LYS A 440 14.34 27.91 -36.17
N ALA A 441 13.64 27.48 -37.23
CA ALA A 441 12.32 28.00 -37.58
C ALA A 441 11.26 27.56 -36.55
N ASP A 442 11.22 26.27 -36.24
CA ASP A 442 10.27 25.70 -35.27
C ASP A 442 10.49 26.25 -33.86
N LEU A 443 11.76 26.42 -33.44
CA LEU A 443 12.10 27.10 -32.18
C LEU A 443 11.54 28.52 -32.12
N LYS A 444 11.64 29.29 -33.21
CA LYS A 444 11.03 30.63 -33.28
C LYS A 444 9.50 30.54 -33.22
N LYS A 445 8.87 29.67 -34.02
CA LYS A 445 7.41 29.47 -34.04
C LYS A 445 6.88 29.10 -32.65
N TRP A 446 7.54 28.16 -31.98
CA TRP A 446 7.16 27.69 -30.65
C TRP A 446 7.32 28.79 -29.59
N LEU A 447 8.45 29.50 -29.58
CA LEU A 447 8.67 30.63 -28.65
C LEU A 447 7.64 31.74 -28.88
N THR A 448 7.33 32.09 -30.12
CA THR A 448 6.30 33.10 -30.44
C THR A 448 4.90 32.64 -30.04
N ALA A 449 4.54 31.37 -30.25
CA ALA A 449 3.25 30.82 -29.82
C ALA A 449 3.08 30.86 -28.29
N HIS A 450 4.16 30.71 -27.54
CA HIS A 450 4.18 30.81 -26.07
C HIS A 450 4.49 32.23 -25.56
N GLY A 451 4.39 33.27 -26.41
CA GLY A 451 4.58 34.67 -26.01
C GLY A 451 6.01 35.05 -25.59
N VAL A 452 7.01 34.19 -25.81
CA VAL A 452 8.38 34.39 -25.33
C VAL A 452 9.15 35.32 -26.28
N PRO A 453 9.57 36.53 -25.84
CA PRO A 453 10.28 37.46 -26.70
C PRO A 453 11.71 36.99 -26.98
N PHE A 454 12.17 37.11 -28.23
CA PHE A 454 13.56 36.86 -28.62
C PHE A 454 14.01 37.87 -29.69
N PRO A 455 15.28 38.35 -29.67
CA PRO A 455 15.81 39.21 -30.72
C PRO A 455 15.78 38.55 -32.11
N ALA A 456 15.56 39.32 -33.17
CA ALA A 456 15.38 38.78 -34.52
C ALA A 456 16.59 37.96 -35.03
N LYS A 457 17.80 38.37 -34.64
CA LYS A 457 19.09 37.76 -35.06
C LYS A 457 19.58 36.59 -34.18
N THR A 458 18.90 36.26 -33.08
CA THR A 458 19.32 35.24 -32.09
C THR A 458 19.72 33.90 -32.73
N LEU A 459 20.78 33.27 -32.20
CA LEU A 459 21.33 32.01 -32.71
C LEU A 459 20.52 30.79 -32.24
N ARG A 460 20.59 29.66 -32.96
CA ARG A 460 19.86 28.43 -32.59
C ARG A 460 20.14 27.95 -31.15
N PRO A 461 21.39 27.92 -30.64
CA PRO A 461 21.65 27.50 -29.26
C PRO A 461 21.01 28.42 -28.22
N GLN A 462 20.97 29.73 -28.48
CA GLN A 462 20.32 30.72 -27.61
C GLN A 462 18.80 30.55 -27.60
N LEU A 463 18.17 30.32 -28.76
CA LEU A 463 16.73 30.03 -28.85
C LEU A 463 16.37 28.72 -28.13
N TYR A 464 17.20 27.67 -28.27
CA TYR A 464 16.99 26.40 -27.57
C TYR A 464 17.21 26.51 -26.05
N LYS A 465 18.19 27.34 -25.61
CA LYS A 465 18.36 27.67 -24.19
C LYS A 465 17.12 28.39 -23.64
N LEU A 466 16.62 29.41 -24.34
CA LEU A 466 15.38 30.12 -23.98
C LEU A 466 14.17 29.18 -23.90
N SER A 467 13.96 28.29 -24.88
CA SER A 467 12.85 27.34 -24.81
C SER A 467 13.02 26.33 -23.67
N LYS A 468 14.24 25.84 -23.40
CA LYS A 468 14.52 24.94 -22.26
C LYS A 468 14.25 25.63 -20.92
N GLU A 469 14.67 26.88 -20.76
CA GLU A 469 14.43 27.67 -19.55
C GLU A 469 12.95 28.02 -19.35
N TYR A 470 12.23 28.35 -20.42
CA TYR A 470 10.78 28.56 -20.35
C TYR A 470 10.03 27.28 -19.97
N VAL A 471 10.34 26.15 -20.61
CA VAL A 471 9.78 24.83 -20.27
C VAL A 471 10.08 24.49 -18.80
N ALA A 472 11.31 24.68 -18.33
CA ALA A 472 11.68 24.40 -16.94
C ALA A 472 10.95 25.28 -15.91
N LYS A 473 10.69 26.55 -16.23
CA LYS A 473 9.97 27.48 -15.33
C LYS A 473 8.46 27.23 -15.29
N ASN A 474 7.86 26.72 -16.37
CA ASN A 474 6.42 26.56 -16.52
C ASN A 474 5.99 25.07 -16.41
N GLY A 475 6.43 24.36 -15.37
CA GLY A 475 5.98 22.99 -15.08
C GLY A 475 6.79 21.85 -15.72
N GLY A 476 7.90 22.13 -16.41
CA GLY A 476 8.77 21.11 -16.99
C GLY A 476 8.23 20.53 -18.31
N LYS A 477 8.85 19.45 -18.80
CA LYS A 477 8.48 18.87 -20.11
C LYS A 477 7.05 18.35 -20.17
N GLU A 478 6.57 17.80 -19.06
CA GLU A 478 5.24 17.18 -18.93
C GLU A 478 4.14 18.20 -19.24
N ALA A 479 4.24 19.41 -18.70
CA ALA A 479 3.30 20.51 -18.95
C ALA A 479 3.23 21.02 -20.42
N PHE A 480 4.16 20.59 -21.28
CA PHE A 480 4.20 20.92 -22.72
C PHE A 480 4.13 19.67 -23.62
N THR A 481 3.78 18.51 -23.06
CA THR A 481 3.63 17.26 -23.81
C THR A 481 2.15 16.89 -23.86
N VAL A 482 1.56 16.99 -25.05
CA VAL A 482 0.16 16.60 -25.29
C VAL A 482 0.16 15.26 -26.01
N TYR A 483 -0.53 14.27 -25.46
CA TYR A 483 -0.71 12.96 -26.09
C TYR A 483 -1.91 12.97 -27.03
N GLU A 484 -1.80 12.30 -28.17
CA GLU A 484 -2.84 12.22 -29.21
C GLU A 484 -4.12 11.57 -28.66
N LEU A 485 -3.95 10.45 -27.95
CA LEU A 485 -5.03 9.70 -27.33
C LEU A 485 -5.82 10.55 -26.32
N ASP A 486 -5.12 11.24 -25.40
CA ASP A 486 -5.72 12.07 -24.35
C ASP A 486 -6.55 13.19 -24.95
N ALA A 487 -5.95 13.93 -25.90
CA ALA A 487 -6.61 15.05 -26.53
C ALA A 487 -7.82 14.58 -27.35
N TRP A 488 -7.70 13.50 -28.11
CA TRP A 488 -8.83 12.92 -28.85
C TRP A 488 -9.94 12.40 -27.93
N ALA A 489 -9.60 11.74 -26.82
CA ALA A 489 -10.56 11.18 -25.88
C ALA A 489 -11.35 12.28 -25.14
N GLU A 490 -10.70 13.35 -24.72
CA GLU A 490 -11.35 14.50 -24.10
C GLU A 490 -12.11 15.35 -25.14
N GLU A 491 -11.49 15.73 -26.28
CA GLU A 491 -12.09 16.61 -27.31
C GLU A 491 -13.32 15.98 -27.98
N VAL A 492 -13.33 14.66 -28.20
CA VAL A 492 -14.39 13.98 -28.99
C VAL A 492 -15.40 13.24 -28.11
N TRP A 493 -14.98 12.74 -26.94
CA TRP A 493 -15.82 11.87 -26.08
C TRP A 493 -15.96 12.34 -24.62
N GLY A 494 -15.26 13.40 -24.20
CA GLY A 494 -15.23 13.86 -22.81
C GLY A 494 -14.59 12.86 -21.82
N VAL A 495 -13.76 11.95 -22.32
CA VAL A 495 -13.10 10.88 -21.55
C VAL A 495 -11.69 11.30 -21.17
N GLU A 496 -11.45 11.44 -19.86
CA GLU A 496 -10.12 11.80 -19.34
C GLU A 496 -9.21 10.58 -19.20
N ILE A 497 -7.97 10.67 -19.68
CA ILE A 497 -6.96 9.62 -19.50
C ILE A 497 -6.13 9.91 -18.24
N LEU A 498 -6.20 9.03 -17.24
CA LEU A 498 -5.45 9.15 -15.99
C LEU A 498 -4.35 8.08 -15.91
N ARG A 499 -3.14 8.43 -16.38
CA ARG A 499 -1.98 7.53 -16.33
C ARG A 499 -1.45 7.33 -14.92
N LEU A 500 -1.09 6.08 -14.62
CA LEU A 500 -0.45 5.68 -13.37
C LEU A 500 1.01 6.15 -13.30
N PRO A 501 1.53 6.50 -12.11
CA PRO A 501 2.95 6.72 -11.92
C PRO A 501 3.75 5.43 -12.19
N PRO A 502 4.99 5.52 -12.69
CA PRO A 502 5.84 4.34 -12.89
C PRO A 502 5.95 3.48 -11.62
N TYR A 503 5.86 2.16 -11.78
CA TYR A 503 5.87 1.16 -10.70
C TYR A 503 4.68 1.23 -9.70
N HIS A 504 3.53 1.80 -10.11
CA HIS A 504 2.32 1.89 -9.27
C HIS A 504 1.10 1.11 -9.83
N CYS A 505 1.33 -0.06 -10.47
CA CYS A 505 0.26 -0.90 -11.02
C CYS A 505 -0.75 -1.42 -9.97
N MET A 506 -0.43 -1.41 -8.67
CA MET A 506 -1.38 -1.76 -7.60
C MET A 506 -2.56 -0.79 -7.48
N TRP A 507 -2.48 0.38 -8.12
CA TRP A 507 -3.59 1.32 -8.27
C TRP A 507 -4.36 1.14 -9.59
N ASN A 508 -4.02 0.14 -10.41
CA ASN A 508 -4.84 -0.29 -11.55
C ASN A 508 -5.85 -1.37 -11.09
N PRO A 509 -7.17 -1.11 -11.06
CA PRO A 509 -8.17 -2.10 -10.64
C PRO A 509 -8.17 -3.39 -11.47
N ILE A 510 -7.79 -3.30 -12.75
CA ILE A 510 -7.83 -4.43 -13.69
C ILE A 510 -6.70 -5.45 -13.45
N GLU A 511 -5.60 -5.10 -12.79
CA GLU A 511 -4.57 -6.05 -12.37
C GLU A 511 -5.12 -7.11 -11.40
N PHE A 512 -6.08 -6.71 -10.55
CA PHE A 512 -6.80 -7.66 -9.69
C PHE A 512 -7.86 -8.48 -10.46
N LEU A 513 -8.36 -8.00 -11.60
CA LEU A 513 -9.14 -8.80 -12.53
C LEU A 513 -8.25 -9.83 -13.23
N TRP A 514 -7.08 -9.44 -13.75
CA TRP A 514 -6.10 -10.35 -14.36
C TRP A 514 -5.66 -11.48 -13.42
N SER A 515 -5.45 -11.17 -12.14
CA SER A 515 -5.19 -12.17 -11.11
C SER A 515 -6.33 -13.22 -11.03
N GLN A 516 -7.58 -12.76 -10.97
CA GLN A 516 -8.76 -13.62 -10.93
C GLN A 516 -8.99 -14.39 -12.24
N THR A 517 -8.80 -13.76 -13.40
CA THR A 517 -8.94 -14.38 -14.72
C THR A 517 -7.92 -15.49 -14.89
N LYS A 518 -6.64 -15.25 -14.59
CA LYS A 518 -5.59 -16.28 -14.63
C LYS A 518 -5.88 -17.41 -13.64
N GLN A 519 -6.40 -17.13 -12.44
CA GLN A 519 -6.80 -18.19 -11.51
C GLN A 519 -8.02 -18.97 -11.98
N ASN A 520 -9.03 -18.33 -12.58
CA ASN A 520 -10.21 -18.98 -13.15
C ASN A 520 -9.83 -19.91 -14.32
N ILE A 521 -8.97 -19.45 -15.23
CA ILE A 521 -8.41 -20.26 -16.33
C ILE A 521 -7.68 -21.48 -15.77
N ARG A 522 -6.75 -21.29 -14.82
CA ARG A 522 -5.97 -22.38 -14.19
C ARG A 522 -6.88 -23.42 -13.52
N ASN A 523 -7.89 -22.97 -12.76
CA ASN A 523 -8.80 -23.86 -12.03
C ASN A 523 -9.71 -24.70 -12.94
N MET A 524 -9.96 -24.26 -14.17
CA MET A 524 -10.70 -25.02 -15.19
C MET A 524 -9.76 -25.67 -16.24
N GLY A 525 -8.45 -25.48 -16.09
CA GLY A 525 -7.45 -25.75 -17.11
C GLY A 525 -6.84 -27.15 -17.02
N ASN A 526 -6.54 -27.72 -18.17
CA ASN A 526 -5.73 -28.90 -18.37
C ASN A 526 -4.47 -28.54 -19.19
N ARG A 527 -3.36 -29.24 -18.96
CA ARG A 527 -2.06 -29.06 -19.63
C ARG A 527 -2.17 -29.16 -21.16
N ASP A 528 -3.15 -29.89 -21.67
CA ASP A 528 -3.41 -30.06 -23.10
C ASP A 528 -4.39 -29.05 -23.72
N ASP A 529 -5.02 -28.16 -22.95
CA ASP A 529 -5.98 -27.20 -23.50
C ASP A 529 -5.31 -26.25 -24.51
N LYS A 530 -5.82 -26.24 -25.75
CA LYS A 530 -5.30 -25.40 -26.83
C LYS A 530 -5.86 -23.97 -26.74
N VAL A 531 -5.18 -23.02 -27.39
CA VAL A 531 -5.49 -21.57 -27.31
C VAL A 531 -6.98 -21.23 -27.46
N PRO A 532 -7.77 -21.79 -28.41
CA PRO A 532 -9.20 -21.46 -28.54
C PRO A 532 -10.06 -21.84 -27.32
N ILE A 533 -9.66 -22.85 -26.54
CA ILE A 533 -10.34 -23.26 -25.30
C ILE A 533 -10.03 -22.24 -24.19
N VAL A 534 -8.76 -21.81 -24.10
CA VAL A 534 -8.30 -20.79 -23.16
C VAL A 534 -8.95 -19.44 -23.46
N GLU A 535 -8.97 -19.05 -24.73
CA GLU A 535 -9.68 -17.87 -25.27
C GLU A 535 -11.16 -17.87 -24.88
N SER A 536 -11.89 -18.95 -25.20
CA SER A 536 -13.33 -19.08 -24.90
C SER A 536 -13.63 -18.93 -23.40
N ARG A 537 -12.84 -19.58 -22.54
CA ARG A 537 -12.95 -19.43 -21.08
C ARG A 537 -12.61 -18.02 -20.60
N THR A 538 -11.56 -17.42 -21.16
CA THR A 538 -11.12 -16.04 -20.83
C THR A 538 -12.22 -15.02 -21.15
N ILE A 539 -12.75 -15.07 -22.37
CA ILE A 539 -13.82 -14.18 -22.83
C ILE A 539 -15.11 -14.42 -22.01
N GLY A 540 -15.46 -15.68 -21.74
CA GLY A 540 -16.63 -16.03 -20.93
C GLY A 540 -16.56 -15.51 -19.48
N PHE A 541 -15.39 -15.61 -18.84
CA PHE A 541 -15.16 -15.05 -17.51
C PHE A 541 -15.24 -13.52 -17.52
N LEU A 542 -14.50 -12.86 -18.43
CA LEU A 542 -14.43 -11.39 -18.47
C LEU A 542 -15.78 -10.75 -18.77
N ARG A 543 -16.56 -11.30 -19.72
CA ARG A 543 -17.91 -10.80 -20.07
C ARG A 543 -18.98 -11.09 -19.01
N SER A 544 -18.70 -11.95 -18.03
CA SER A 544 -19.63 -12.25 -16.92
C SER A 544 -19.24 -11.61 -15.58
N PHE A 545 -18.20 -10.77 -15.57
CA PHE A 545 -17.67 -10.11 -14.37
C PHE A 545 -18.55 -8.92 -13.94
N LYS A 546 -18.96 -8.89 -12.66
CA LYS A 546 -20.13 -8.12 -12.19
C LYS A 546 -19.75 -6.86 -11.41
N ALA A 547 -20.61 -5.84 -11.47
CA ALA A 547 -20.52 -4.59 -10.71
C ALA A 547 -20.10 -4.75 -9.24
N LYS A 548 -20.69 -5.71 -8.52
CA LYS A 548 -20.37 -5.96 -7.10
C LYS A 548 -18.89 -6.28 -6.90
N ASP A 549 -18.36 -7.16 -7.73
CA ASP A 549 -17.01 -7.71 -7.60
C ASP A 549 -15.98 -6.73 -8.20
N ALA A 550 -16.35 -6.06 -9.31
CA ALA A 550 -15.60 -4.94 -9.88
C ALA A 550 -15.43 -3.77 -8.91
N LYS A 551 -16.52 -3.30 -8.28
CA LYS A 551 -16.46 -2.24 -7.26
C LYS A 551 -15.50 -2.58 -6.12
N ALA A 552 -15.45 -3.84 -5.67
CA ALA A 552 -14.51 -4.27 -4.64
C ALA A 552 -13.03 -4.14 -5.06
N LEU A 553 -12.73 -4.13 -6.37
CA LEU A 553 -11.39 -3.85 -6.89
C LEU A 553 -11.08 -2.35 -6.85
N PHE A 554 -12.00 -1.48 -7.29
CA PHE A 554 -11.84 -0.03 -7.19
C PHE A 554 -11.74 0.46 -5.74
N ASP A 555 -12.59 -0.05 -4.83
CA ASP A 555 -12.55 0.30 -3.41
C ASP A 555 -11.23 -0.18 -2.73
N LYS A 556 -10.63 -1.28 -3.23
CA LYS A 556 -9.31 -1.74 -2.79
C LYS A 556 -8.17 -0.82 -3.27
N CYS A 557 -8.19 -0.38 -4.53
CA CYS A 557 -7.23 0.61 -5.04
C CYS A 557 -7.33 1.93 -4.29
N ARG A 558 -8.55 2.49 -4.15
CA ARG A 558 -8.82 3.73 -3.39
C ARG A 558 -8.28 3.66 -1.97
N LYS A 559 -8.45 2.53 -1.27
CA LYS A 559 -7.89 2.36 0.07
C LYS A 559 -6.36 2.42 0.12
N ASP A 560 -5.67 1.90 -0.90
CA ASP A 560 -4.20 1.92 -0.96
C ASP A 560 -3.66 3.29 -1.39
N GLU A 561 -4.37 3.99 -2.29
CA GLU A 561 -4.19 5.42 -2.60
C GLU A 561 -4.30 6.27 -1.31
N ASP A 562 -5.35 6.05 -0.51
CA ASP A 562 -5.62 6.77 0.74
C ASP A 562 -4.59 6.45 1.84
N GLU A 563 -4.19 5.18 2.01
CA GLU A 563 -3.11 4.81 2.94
C GLU A 563 -1.78 5.45 2.52
N THR A 564 -1.49 5.58 1.22
CA THR A 564 -0.27 6.22 0.72
C THR A 564 -0.31 7.75 0.88
N ARG A 565 -1.44 8.40 0.57
CA ARG A 565 -1.61 9.84 0.83
C ARG A 565 -1.40 10.18 2.32
N ALA A 566 -1.93 9.35 3.22
CA ALA A 566 -1.72 9.51 4.67
C ALA A 566 -0.24 9.34 5.08
N MET A 567 0.47 8.33 4.56
CA MET A 567 1.90 8.15 4.84
C MET A 567 2.78 9.27 4.27
N MET A 568 2.40 9.86 3.13
CA MET A 568 3.12 11.01 2.55
C MET A 568 2.90 12.28 3.38
N LEU A 569 1.67 12.54 3.84
CA LEU A 569 1.39 13.65 4.76
C LEU A 569 2.12 13.46 6.10
N GLU A 570 2.13 12.25 6.65
CA GLU A 570 2.93 11.92 7.86
C GLU A 570 4.40 12.26 7.63
N LYS A 571 5.02 11.78 6.53
CA LYS A 571 6.41 12.07 6.15
C LYS A 571 6.71 13.57 5.96
N GLU A 572 5.74 14.37 5.51
CA GLU A 572 5.88 15.83 5.35
C GLU A 572 5.71 16.61 6.65
N THR A 573 5.00 16.05 7.63
CA THR A 573 4.87 16.64 8.99
C THR A 573 5.99 16.24 9.96
N MET A 574 6.86 15.30 9.58
CA MET A 574 8.02 14.89 10.37
C MET A 574 9.16 15.89 10.21
N LEU A 575 9.17 16.93 11.06
CA LEU A 575 10.37 17.74 11.30
C LEU A 575 11.50 16.87 11.87
N GLU A 576 12.75 17.19 11.54
CA GLU A 576 13.92 16.58 12.19
C GLU A 576 14.07 17.15 13.62
N ASP A 577 13.39 16.49 14.55
CA ASP A 577 13.35 16.82 15.97
C ASP A 577 14.73 16.53 16.61
N THR A 578 15.57 17.56 16.64
CA THR A 578 17.02 17.47 16.90
C THR A 578 17.43 17.79 18.33
N ASP A 579 16.50 18.25 19.17
CA ASP A 579 16.74 18.56 20.58
C ASP A 579 15.66 17.91 21.47
N PHE A 580 16.02 16.79 22.09
CA PHE A 580 15.19 16.11 23.10
C PHE A 580 16.04 15.70 24.31
N SER A 581 16.28 16.66 25.21
CA SER A 581 16.95 16.41 26.49
C SER A 581 16.01 15.73 27.49
N LEU A 582 16.43 14.57 28.03
CA LEU A 582 15.73 13.88 29.10
C LEU A 582 16.09 14.50 30.46
N LEU A 583 15.10 14.74 31.32
CA LEU A 583 15.30 15.38 32.63
C LEU A 583 14.55 14.62 33.73
N TYR A 584 15.34 13.89 34.54
CA TYR A 584 15.01 13.23 35.82
C TYR A 584 14.08 11.99 35.79
N GLU A 585 14.42 11.01 36.63
CA GLU A 585 13.51 9.98 37.13
C GLU A 585 13.42 10.05 38.67
N THR A 586 12.52 9.28 39.28
CA THR A 586 12.39 9.15 40.74
C THR A 586 12.74 7.74 41.21
N ASP A 587 13.50 7.63 42.32
CA ASP A 587 13.78 6.35 42.96
C ASP A 587 12.53 5.71 43.61
N GLU A 588 12.65 4.47 44.07
CA GLU A 588 11.58 3.73 44.77
C GLU A 588 11.15 4.36 46.11
N GLN A 589 11.84 5.41 46.56
CA GLN A 589 11.50 6.21 47.74
C GLN A 589 10.94 7.61 47.37
N GLY A 590 10.70 7.87 46.07
CA GLY A 590 10.05 9.07 45.55
C GLY A 590 10.95 10.29 45.42
N ARG A 591 12.28 10.14 45.47
CA ARG A 591 13.24 11.25 45.34
C ARG A 591 13.67 11.43 43.89
N LEU A 592 13.68 12.68 43.40
CA LEU A 592 14.20 13.02 42.08
C LEU A 592 15.72 12.83 42.04
N VAL A 593 16.20 12.07 41.06
CA VAL A 593 17.64 11.83 40.83
C VAL A 593 18.03 12.34 39.45
N ASN A 594 19.15 13.07 39.38
CA ASN A 594 19.68 13.58 38.11
C ASN A 594 20.50 12.49 37.42
N ILE A 595 20.19 12.20 36.15
CA ILE A 595 20.92 11.19 35.38
C ILE A 595 22.23 11.82 34.90
N ARG A 596 23.29 11.66 35.68
CA ARG A 596 24.65 11.75 35.17
C ARG A 596 25.01 10.40 34.55
N ILE A 597 25.21 10.40 33.23
CA ILE A 597 26.07 9.42 32.59
C ILE A 597 27.49 9.87 32.95
N ASP A 598 28.27 8.99 33.58
CA ASP A 598 29.69 9.22 33.82
C ASP A 598 30.46 8.45 32.74
N ASP A 599 31.15 9.17 31.85
CA ASP A 599 31.85 8.60 30.70
C ASP A 599 33.29 8.21 31.11
N SER A 600 33.44 7.05 31.77
CA SER A 600 34.75 6.47 32.11
C SER A 600 34.67 4.95 32.32
N GLU A 601 35.78 4.24 32.04
CA GLU A 601 35.94 2.77 32.12
C GLU A 601 35.15 2.03 30.99
N ASP A 602 35.77 1.51 29.93
CA ASP A 602 37.20 1.27 29.64
C ASP A 602 37.63 1.70 28.22
N GLU A 603 38.88 2.16 28.09
CA GLU A 603 39.64 2.09 26.85
C GLU A 603 40.19 0.66 26.68
N ASP A 604 40.13 0.07 25.48
CA ASP A 604 41.33 -0.59 24.95
C ASP A 604 41.32 -0.80 23.42
N ALA A 605 42.50 -1.06 22.88
CA ALA A 605 42.85 -0.96 21.45
C ALA A 605 42.19 -1.98 20.49
N TYR A 606 42.11 -1.56 19.20
CA TYR A 606 42.59 -2.23 17.98
C TYR A 606 41.84 -1.61 16.77
N SER A 607 42.29 -0.46 16.26
CA SER A 607 43.33 -0.30 15.22
C SER A 607 42.83 -0.57 13.79
N ASP A 608 43.11 0.37 12.89
CA ASP A 608 42.89 0.24 11.45
C ASP A 608 43.54 -1.00 10.83
N ASP A 609 43.01 -1.43 9.68
CA ASP A 609 43.83 -1.41 8.46
C ASP A 609 42.94 -1.12 7.24
N GLU A 610 43.40 -0.24 6.35
CA GLU A 610 42.78 0.01 5.04
C GLU A 610 42.99 -1.19 4.08
N ILE A 611 42.27 -1.23 2.96
CA ILE A 611 42.90 -1.32 1.62
C ILE A 611 41.88 -1.08 0.48
N SER A 612 42.38 -0.48 -0.60
CA SER A 612 41.73 -0.20 -1.89
C SER A 612 40.95 -1.40 -2.48
N ALA A 613 39.77 -1.26 -3.10
CA ALA A 613 39.37 -0.36 -4.19
C ALA A 613 39.94 -0.70 -5.58
N GLU A 614 39.17 -1.45 -6.38
CA GLU A 614 39.09 -1.43 -7.86
C GLU A 614 37.69 -2.01 -8.22
N VAL A 615 36.80 -1.24 -8.86
CA VAL A 615 36.58 -1.16 -10.32
C VAL A 615 36.40 -2.52 -10.99
N PHE A 616 35.19 -2.82 -11.49
CA PHE A 616 34.95 -3.20 -12.90
C PHE A 616 33.45 -3.31 -13.25
N GLU A 617 33.09 -2.65 -14.36
CA GLU A 617 32.00 -2.88 -15.34
C GLU A 617 30.51 -3.14 -14.96
N GLU A 618 29.70 -2.97 -16.01
CA GLU A 618 28.24 -2.93 -16.05
C GLU A 618 27.63 -4.34 -16.13
N HIS A 619 26.39 -4.52 -15.67
CA HIS A 619 25.40 -5.30 -16.44
C HIS A 619 23.95 -5.03 -15.98
N GLU A 620 23.10 -4.80 -16.98
CA GLU A 620 21.65 -4.61 -16.86
C GLU A 620 20.90 -5.94 -16.60
N LEU A 621 19.57 -5.89 -16.74
CA LEU A 621 18.64 -7.02 -16.78
C LEU A 621 18.54 -7.90 -15.52
N SER A 622 17.34 -7.94 -14.94
CA SER A 622 16.41 -9.06 -15.18
C SER A 622 15.20 -8.96 -14.24
N ASP A 623 14.01 -9.12 -14.79
CA ASP A 623 12.83 -9.47 -14.01
C ASP A 623 12.92 -10.97 -13.67
N ILE A 624 12.77 -11.31 -12.39
CA ILE A 624 12.68 -12.70 -11.93
C ILE A 624 11.51 -12.80 -10.96
N ASP A 625 10.44 -13.42 -11.44
CA ASP A 625 9.26 -13.78 -10.66
C ASP A 625 9.44 -15.14 -9.95
N ASP A 626 8.48 -15.52 -9.09
CA ASP A 626 8.17 -16.90 -8.70
C ASP A 626 9.28 -17.82 -8.12
N GLY A 627 9.61 -17.54 -6.86
CA GLY A 627 9.76 -18.58 -5.82
C GLY A 627 9.09 -18.18 -4.50
N ILE A 628 7.89 -18.67 -4.21
CA ILE A 628 7.36 -18.78 -2.84
C ILE A 628 7.35 -20.27 -2.53
N ASP A 629 8.01 -20.67 -1.44
CA ASP A 629 7.53 -21.62 -0.43
C ASP A 629 8.62 -21.75 0.65
N GLU A 630 8.24 -21.61 1.91
CA GLU A 630 8.92 -22.18 3.09
C GLU A 630 8.03 -21.86 4.30
N ASP A 631 7.00 -22.67 4.50
CA ASP A 631 6.37 -22.81 5.81
C ASP A 631 7.37 -23.55 6.72
N ILE A 632 7.65 -22.99 7.89
CA ILE A 632 8.30 -23.69 8.99
C ILE A 632 7.31 -23.66 10.15
N ASP A 633 6.64 -24.79 10.36
CA ASP A 633 5.98 -25.09 11.63
C ASP A 633 7.08 -25.37 12.67
N ASP A 634 7.31 -24.41 13.57
CA ASP A 634 8.15 -24.64 14.75
C ASP A 634 7.38 -25.57 15.71
N GLU A 635 7.70 -26.87 15.69
CA GLU A 635 7.19 -27.84 16.67
C GLU A 635 7.61 -27.42 18.09
N ILE A 636 6.65 -27.29 19.01
CA ILE A 636 6.91 -26.98 20.42
C ILE A 636 7.01 -28.30 21.20
N ASP A 637 8.17 -28.93 21.14
CA ASP A 637 8.54 -29.95 22.12
C ASP A 637 8.56 -29.31 23.53
N ASN A 638 7.90 -29.96 24.47
CA ASN A 638 7.80 -29.54 25.87
C ASN A 638 8.58 -30.50 26.77
N ASP A 639 9.89 -30.64 26.51
CA ASP A 639 10.79 -31.32 27.44
C ASP A 639 11.11 -30.38 28.61
N ILE A 640 10.36 -30.56 29.70
CA ILE A 640 10.72 -30.09 31.04
C ILE A 640 10.95 -31.33 31.89
N ASP A 641 12.15 -31.90 31.79
CA ASP A 641 12.70 -32.71 32.86
C ASP A 641 12.97 -31.80 34.07
N GLY A 642 12.43 -32.19 35.22
CA GLY A 642 12.38 -31.38 36.43
C GLY A 642 12.02 -32.26 37.62
N ASP A 643 12.79 -33.32 37.81
CA ASP A 643 12.71 -34.19 38.99
C ASP A 643 13.08 -33.39 40.24
N ASP A 644 12.14 -33.29 41.18
CA ASP A 644 12.47 -33.07 42.59
C ASP A 644 11.38 -33.69 43.46
N SER A 645 11.77 -34.71 44.22
CA SER A 645 10.90 -35.48 45.12
C SER A 645 10.51 -34.69 46.37
N LEU A 646 9.33 -34.98 46.96
CA LEU A 646 9.17 -35.34 48.38
C LEU A 646 7.70 -35.63 48.77
N GLU A 647 7.52 -36.69 49.57
CA GLU A 647 6.32 -37.16 50.32
C GLU A 647 5.00 -37.41 49.55
#